data_AF-A0A418WE74-F1
#
_entry.id   AF-A0A418WE74-F1
#
_cell.length_a   1.000
_cell.length_b   1.000
_cell.length_c   1.000
_cell.angle_alpha   90.00
_cell.angle_beta   90.00
_cell.angle_gamma   90.00
#
_symmetry.space_group_name_H-M   'P 1'
#
loop_
_entity.id
_entity.type
_entity.pdbx_description
1 polymer ?
#
loop_
_entity_poly.entity_id
_entity_poly.type
_entity_poly.pdbx_seq_one_letter_code
_entity_poly.pdbx_strand_id
1 'polypeptide(L)'
;MRTSSDQVYFAPVVDFGAGDYVSSAGAFDSASAGTNIINGDVTVDAGTNAEFAGTVNGVTGDETLTVIARGGRAGFFRDIGGTTPFDTLTVTASAEAVFSGINTLGDVTVTAPLVDLIGGQFTIGGALDVTGDVEMLVDTEITANDALTVDGNIDRSSGADFGIDVTLESTTANVLVTGNIGGTLAPDNLVVTAATDIDVGDATTIVDQSFTAPLVTLRGATYDAGGDVTVDGTTRLDGVTTVDAGGSILFTGTIDREAGLGSLVATAGLAGDVTVEGVIGGINRLGSVNLTALGGEVSTVGANTRGDQRYAGASVLLAGAYDADGGDIDVVGPATITGPVSVTAADNVSFSATIDAATGPGHSLVVTAENGGITFTGAIGDTQAPNSVTATAATQISAADITTRDFISLAAPVIDLTGSRYIAGGLLTFAGAVELGNDTLIEADDAVLIDGSINGDGTDLTITSNEAGVEVTGPIGASEAIDVLAVNAATSIAVQDARTNGSQTYTGPAVALNGETYDAGGDFTVSGAATLDGVTTVDADGSILFTRTINAAGAAIARLTATAGSTGDVTVRGVIGGVARLASVSLTAGDQVTVAGANTVGNQRFAGAGVALAGDYDSDTGNVAVVGPATIEGPVTITAGDSASFSSTVDAAAGGGDSLTVTAQAGSVAFAGIVGGTTAIDGLRATAATTLATASITSSDEITLIAEAIELNGSTYTAGTELKLTGAVGITQDTDLTGAGAVIITGSIDRSPAAAGAPNLAITSENSGVVLNAPVGQTRRLGDLTVDGDVNAFLADIAVNGDLIVRAPDIALTGSTYSAGGGLLLSGDTTVAGATSISATDTVTIAGTLDTDDDAAAPADLDISSSDSSVSLLGEVGGNRRLGSLEVDAAGEIGLEAGVHTTGDQRYTAASILMAVGDYDSEAGDIAVEGDLFLVGEVGIDAADDLTITGTIDSGSDGGDGLRGLATFNAGGDITILGEVGQEEPLAGFSLTAGNAIDPPSVTTFGPQFYRAPTILLTGDLYRTNGGSFTTIGALTLSAPSVTLNTNILTSTAGDILLDGPVTGNDVIIDAGEASITGLDVAFTSLTVFHVTGSATMGGTIGGASGSDAARAVLRPDGIADTYLFNGCVMAVGCFSIDDIPRSEIDFHLPDPPLVLVLSAPPLIVAAGDAFIDDPRFVFSNTGKDALWRLDLDESAPAEEEKAQ
;
A
#
# COMPACT_ATOMS: atom_id res chain seq x y z
N MET A 1 41.66 54.12 109.44
CA MET A 1 41.09 55.27 110.18
C MET A 1 39.56 55.15 110.26
N ARG A 2 38.89 55.42 111.39
CA ARG A 2 37.41 55.34 111.49
C ARG A 2 36.80 56.68 111.95
N THR A 3 35.88 57.26 111.18
CA THR A 3 35.19 58.53 111.47
C THR A 3 33.69 58.44 111.17
N SER A 4 32.90 59.39 111.65
CA SER A 4 31.47 59.55 111.28
C SER A 4 31.21 60.76 110.38
N SER A 5 32.25 61.54 110.07
CA SER A 5 32.25 62.73 109.20
C SER A 5 33.23 62.53 108.05
N ASP A 6 33.18 63.41 107.05
CA ASP A 6 34.03 63.37 105.86
C ASP A 6 35.52 63.20 106.20
N GLN A 7 36.19 62.31 105.46
CA GLN A 7 37.64 62.18 105.47
C GLN A 7 38.19 62.84 104.21
N VAL A 8 38.88 63.97 104.38
CA VAL A 8 39.45 64.70 103.25
C VAL A 8 40.97 64.75 103.37
N TYR A 9 41.67 64.31 102.33
CA TYR A 9 43.13 64.20 102.29
C TYR A 9 43.69 65.15 101.22
N PHE A 10 44.53 66.10 101.64
CA PHE A 10 45.14 67.12 100.77
C PHE A 10 46.67 67.05 100.84
N ALA A 11 47.32 66.32 99.95
CA ALA A 11 48.78 66.33 99.78
C ALA A 11 49.22 65.95 98.35
N PRO A 12 50.34 66.46 97.81
CA PRO A 12 50.84 66.09 96.48
C PRO A 12 51.09 64.60 96.28
N VAL A 13 51.38 63.88 97.38
CA VAL A 13 51.38 62.42 97.46
C VAL A 13 50.66 62.04 98.75
N VAL A 14 49.67 61.16 98.66
CA VAL A 14 48.92 60.63 99.82
C VAL A 14 49.21 59.14 99.92
N ASP A 15 49.92 58.71 100.98
CA ASP A 15 50.28 57.30 101.21
C ASP A 15 49.28 56.66 102.18
N PHE A 16 48.52 55.69 101.69
CA PHE A 16 47.58 54.89 102.45
C PHE A 16 48.24 53.54 102.79
N GLY A 17 48.71 53.40 104.02
CA GLY A 17 49.20 52.13 104.53
C GLY A 17 48.08 51.13 104.80
N ALA A 18 48.42 49.85 104.88
CA ALA A 18 47.47 48.75 105.09
C ALA A 18 46.43 49.01 106.21
N GLY A 19 45.15 48.82 105.90
CA GLY A 19 44.02 48.87 106.84
C GLY A 19 42.75 49.59 106.35
N ASP A 20 41.71 49.59 107.20
CA ASP A 20 40.39 50.15 106.86
C ASP A 20 40.30 51.67 107.10
N TYR A 21 39.87 52.42 106.10
CA TYR A 21 39.53 53.84 106.10
C TYR A 21 38.02 54.01 106.00
N VAL A 22 37.35 53.98 107.16
CA VAL A 22 35.88 53.98 107.26
C VAL A 22 35.35 55.35 107.65
N SER A 23 34.42 55.90 106.88
CA SER A 23 33.59 57.06 107.23
C SER A 23 32.14 56.61 107.28
N SER A 24 31.56 56.43 108.48
CA SER A 24 30.26 55.73 108.61
C SER A 24 29.04 56.50 108.06
N ALA A 25 29.14 57.83 107.89
CA ALA A 25 28.05 58.69 107.40
C ALA A 25 28.52 59.86 106.50
N GLY A 26 29.83 60.03 106.31
CA GLY A 26 30.42 61.09 105.48
C GLY A 26 31.15 60.53 104.26
N ALA A 27 31.71 61.42 103.46
CA ALA A 27 32.48 61.09 102.27
C ALA A 27 33.93 60.68 102.61
N PHE A 28 34.59 60.02 101.66
CA PHE A 28 36.04 59.92 101.57
C PHE A 28 36.46 60.70 100.32
N ASP A 29 37.37 61.65 100.46
CA ASP A 29 37.81 62.50 99.35
C ASP A 29 39.34 62.71 99.44
N SER A 30 40.07 62.06 98.53
CA SER A 30 41.45 62.44 98.24
C SER A 30 41.47 63.55 97.21
N ALA A 31 41.22 64.77 97.69
CA ALA A 31 41.02 65.98 96.90
C ALA A 31 42.29 66.53 96.22
N SER A 32 43.42 65.82 96.34
CA SER A 32 44.68 66.15 95.68
C SER A 32 44.71 65.63 94.24
N ALA A 33 45.10 66.49 93.29
CA ALA A 33 45.42 66.09 91.91
C ALA A 33 46.77 65.33 91.79
N GLY A 34 47.41 64.97 92.91
CA GLY A 34 48.69 64.28 92.99
C GLY A 34 48.58 62.74 92.95
N THR A 35 49.54 62.01 93.52
CA THR A 35 49.54 60.53 93.51
C THR A 35 49.06 59.96 94.84
N ASN A 36 48.07 59.09 94.80
CA ASN A 36 47.63 58.25 95.91
C ASN A 36 48.41 56.94 95.86
N ILE A 37 49.18 56.63 96.90
CA ILE A 37 49.96 55.40 97.00
C ILE A 37 49.20 54.44 97.93
N ILE A 38 48.95 53.22 97.46
CA ILE A 38 48.39 52.13 98.26
C ILE A 38 49.54 51.22 98.68
N ASN A 39 49.77 51.08 99.98
CA ASN A 39 50.92 50.40 100.56
C ASN A 39 50.46 49.26 101.48
N GLY A 40 50.24 48.09 100.88
CA GLY A 40 49.52 46.95 101.46
C GLY A 40 48.00 47.04 101.25
N ASP A 41 47.25 46.10 101.80
CA ASP A 41 45.79 46.01 101.57
C ASP A 41 45.02 47.18 102.19
N VAL A 42 44.33 47.96 101.36
CA VAL A 42 43.56 49.14 101.77
C VAL A 42 42.10 48.95 101.47
N THR A 43 41.26 49.19 102.48
CA THR A 43 39.80 49.26 102.33
C THR A 43 39.31 50.66 102.64
N VAL A 44 38.68 51.34 101.69
CA VAL A 44 37.94 52.59 101.89
C VAL A 44 36.46 52.26 101.99
N ASP A 45 35.79 52.70 103.05
CA ASP A 45 34.36 52.44 103.28
C ASP A 45 33.66 53.74 103.72
N ALA A 46 33.05 54.44 102.77
CA ALA A 46 32.39 55.71 102.95
C ALA A 46 30.86 55.57 103.02
N GLY A 47 30.24 56.40 103.86
CA GLY A 47 28.79 56.46 104.04
C GLY A 47 28.09 57.19 102.89
N THR A 48 28.80 58.06 102.17
CA THR A 48 28.34 58.73 100.95
C THR A 48 29.32 58.45 99.79
N ASN A 49 30.02 59.46 99.27
CA ASN A 49 30.95 59.31 98.13
C ASN A 49 32.34 58.86 98.57
N ALA A 50 33.04 58.12 97.71
CA ALA A 50 34.47 57.80 97.85
C ALA A 50 35.21 58.26 96.59
N GLU A 51 35.97 59.35 96.69
CA GLU A 51 36.55 60.03 95.53
C GLU A 51 38.09 60.12 95.62
N PHE A 52 38.73 59.86 94.49
CA PHE A 52 40.17 60.00 94.26
C PHE A 52 40.37 60.93 93.06
N ALA A 53 40.86 62.14 93.30
CA ALA A 53 41.05 63.15 92.25
C ALA A 53 42.37 62.98 91.46
N GLY A 54 43.32 62.22 92.01
CA GLY A 54 44.67 62.00 91.49
C GLY A 54 44.93 60.53 91.12
N THR A 55 46.08 60.22 90.51
CA THR A 55 46.40 58.82 90.14
C THR A 55 46.46 57.94 91.38
N VAL A 56 46.04 56.69 91.29
CA VAL A 56 46.14 55.72 92.39
C VAL A 56 47.17 54.69 91.97
N ASN A 57 48.22 54.41 92.77
CA ASN A 57 49.33 53.52 92.41
C ASN A 57 49.78 52.63 93.57
N GLY A 58 50.18 51.40 93.27
CA GLY A 58 50.74 50.45 94.24
C GLY A 58 52.20 50.76 94.51
N VAL A 59 52.84 49.99 95.39
CA VAL A 59 54.29 50.10 95.64
C VAL A 59 55.05 48.95 94.99
N THR A 60 54.50 47.74 95.11
CA THR A 60 55.16 46.47 94.77
C THR A 60 54.34 45.59 93.81
N GLY A 61 53.05 45.87 93.64
CA GLY A 61 52.17 45.18 92.69
C GLY A 61 51.36 44.03 93.27
N ASP A 62 51.53 43.70 94.55
CA ASP A 62 50.76 42.67 95.27
C ASP A 62 49.64 43.26 96.14
N GLU A 63 49.38 44.58 96.03
CA GLU A 63 48.44 45.26 96.93
C GLU A 63 46.97 45.11 96.48
N THR A 64 46.05 45.03 97.45
CA THR A 64 44.60 45.07 97.21
C THR A 64 44.00 46.43 97.56
N LEU A 65 43.13 46.96 96.70
CA LEU A 65 42.31 48.13 96.98
C LEU A 65 40.82 47.78 96.94
N THR A 66 40.13 47.95 98.07
CA THR A 66 38.67 47.83 98.17
C THR A 66 38.06 49.20 98.45
N VAL A 67 37.07 49.63 97.68
CA VAL A 67 36.36 50.90 97.85
C VAL A 67 34.86 50.68 97.92
N ILE A 68 34.23 51.09 99.00
CA ILE A 68 32.80 50.93 99.27
C ILE A 68 32.19 52.32 99.49
N ALA A 69 31.24 52.72 98.65
CA ALA A 69 30.45 53.94 98.75
C ALA A 69 28.98 53.57 99.01
N ARG A 70 28.58 53.50 100.28
CA ARG A 70 27.29 52.92 100.70
C ARG A 70 26.05 53.76 100.35
N GLY A 71 26.23 55.04 100.05
CA GLY A 71 25.13 55.98 99.81
C GLY A 71 25.42 57.00 98.70
N GLY A 72 26.43 56.77 97.86
CA GLY A 72 26.91 57.74 96.88
C GLY A 72 27.75 57.10 95.78
N ARG A 73 28.57 57.92 95.11
CA ARG A 73 29.44 57.49 94.00
C ARG A 73 30.83 57.08 94.46
N ALA A 74 31.47 56.17 93.74
CA ALA A 74 32.90 55.87 93.84
C ALA A 74 33.63 56.45 92.62
N GLY A 75 34.42 57.51 92.79
CA GLY A 75 35.01 58.25 91.69
C GLY A 75 36.53 58.17 91.61
N PHE A 76 37.06 57.78 90.45
CA PHE A 76 38.48 57.77 90.14
C PHE A 76 38.73 58.59 88.87
N PHE A 77 39.08 59.87 89.07
CA PHE A 77 39.13 60.85 87.98
C PHE A 77 40.49 60.89 87.24
N ARG A 78 41.40 59.99 87.59
CA ARG A 78 42.72 59.73 86.97
C ARG A 78 43.01 58.24 87.04
N ASP A 79 44.01 57.80 86.28
CA ASP A 79 44.32 56.38 86.13
C ASP A 79 44.61 55.68 87.47
N ILE A 80 44.01 54.51 87.62
CA ILE A 80 44.30 53.52 88.66
C ILE A 80 45.39 52.60 88.11
N GLY A 81 46.52 52.47 88.82
CA GLY A 81 47.68 51.67 88.43
C GLY A 81 48.60 52.32 87.38
N GLY A 82 48.57 53.66 87.26
CA GLY A 82 49.28 54.42 86.22
C GLY A 82 50.80 54.21 86.13
N THR A 83 51.55 54.19 87.24
CA THR A 83 53.01 53.90 87.23
C THR A 83 53.36 52.51 87.77
N THR A 84 52.61 52.07 88.77
CA THR A 84 52.77 50.79 89.45
C THR A 84 51.36 50.24 89.67
N PRO A 85 50.94 49.24 88.89
CA PRO A 85 49.66 48.57 89.09
C PRO A 85 49.65 47.81 90.43
N PHE A 86 48.47 47.44 90.91
CA PHE A 86 48.24 46.60 92.09
C PHE A 86 47.59 45.29 91.67
N ASP A 87 47.47 44.33 92.59
CA ASP A 87 46.91 43.01 92.30
C ASP A 87 45.40 43.09 92.11
N THR A 88 44.62 43.39 93.16
CA THR A 88 43.16 43.32 93.11
C THR A 88 42.49 44.67 93.37
N LEU A 89 41.44 44.99 92.59
CA LEU A 89 40.58 46.15 92.80
C LEU A 89 39.12 45.71 92.99
N THR A 90 38.49 46.12 94.08
CA THR A 90 37.07 45.90 94.32
C THR A 90 36.37 47.22 94.60
N VAL A 91 35.35 47.57 93.80
CA VAL A 91 34.58 48.81 93.97
C VAL A 91 33.10 48.47 94.11
N THR A 92 32.47 48.97 95.17
CA THR A 92 31.03 48.83 95.40
C THR A 92 30.42 50.21 95.65
N ALA A 93 29.51 50.66 94.80
CA ALA A 93 28.82 51.94 94.94
C ALA A 93 27.31 51.76 94.86
N SER A 94 26.55 52.53 95.66
CA SER A 94 25.08 52.45 95.62
C SER A 94 24.44 53.25 94.48
N ALA A 95 25.20 54.12 93.81
CA ALA A 95 24.70 55.01 92.76
C ALA A 95 25.51 54.87 91.46
N GLU A 96 26.80 55.20 91.50
CA GLU A 96 27.64 55.36 90.29
C GLU A 96 29.10 55.03 90.62
N ALA A 97 29.81 54.36 89.71
CA ALA A 97 31.26 54.19 89.78
C ALA A 97 31.91 54.86 88.56
N VAL A 98 32.83 55.80 88.77
CA VAL A 98 33.46 56.58 87.69
C VAL A 98 34.93 56.20 87.56
N PHE A 99 35.38 55.88 86.35
CA PHE A 99 36.77 55.48 86.10
C PHE A 99 37.37 56.20 84.89
N SER A 100 38.55 56.79 85.08
CA SER A 100 39.37 57.33 83.98
C SER A 100 40.23 56.27 83.27
N GLY A 101 40.59 55.20 83.96
CA GLY A 101 41.47 54.15 83.42
C GLY A 101 41.89 53.21 84.54
N ILE A 102 42.06 51.93 84.20
CA ILE A 102 42.44 50.88 85.16
C ILE A 102 43.63 50.12 84.58
N ASN A 103 44.63 49.87 85.42
CA ASN A 103 45.75 48.99 85.15
C ASN A 103 46.03 48.16 86.41
N THR A 104 45.79 46.86 86.36
CA THR A 104 45.95 45.93 87.50
C THR A 104 46.66 44.65 87.07
N LEU A 105 47.26 43.92 88.01
CA LEU A 105 47.90 42.63 87.76
C LEU A 105 46.97 41.43 87.99
N GLY A 106 45.90 41.59 88.78
CA GLY A 106 44.90 40.58 89.12
C GLY A 106 43.47 41.09 88.89
N ASP A 107 42.51 40.60 89.69
CA ASP A 107 41.08 40.76 89.41
C ASP A 107 40.53 42.16 89.70
N VAL A 108 39.55 42.58 88.90
CA VAL A 108 38.76 43.81 89.08
C VAL A 108 37.29 43.44 89.22
N THR A 109 36.68 43.82 90.34
CA THR A 109 35.23 43.67 90.55
C THR A 109 34.59 45.03 90.80
N VAL A 110 33.58 45.37 90.00
CA VAL A 110 32.82 46.62 90.13
C VAL A 110 31.34 46.30 90.30
N THR A 111 30.71 46.83 91.34
CA THR A 111 29.26 46.69 91.56
C THR A 111 28.67 48.07 91.80
N ALA A 112 27.94 48.59 90.82
CA ALA A 112 27.22 49.85 90.90
C ALA A 112 26.04 49.85 89.92
N PRO A 113 24.92 50.55 90.18
CA PRO A 113 23.84 50.64 89.19
C PRO A 113 24.30 51.22 87.84
N LEU A 114 25.24 52.17 87.86
CA LEU A 114 25.86 52.80 86.70
C LEU A 114 27.39 52.82 86.87
N VAL A 115 28.12 52.55 85.79
CA VAL A 115 29.58 52.56 85.71
C VAL A 115 30.00 53.46 84.55
N ASP A 116 30.50 54.65 84.87
CA ASP A 116 30.93 55.65 83.90
C ASP A 116 32.42 55.50 83.59
N LEU A 117 32.74 55.22 82.32
CA LEU A 117 34.09 55.15 81.79
C LEU A 117 34.40 56.47 81.08
N ILE A 118 35.17 57.33 81.77
CA ILE A 118 35.50 58.69 81.31
C ILE A 118 36.88 58.79 80.62
N GLY A 119 37.64 57.71 80.56
CA GLY A 119 38.87 57.58 79.77
C GLY A 119 38.92 56.23 79.04
N GLY A 120 39.93 56.01 78.20
CA GLY A 120 39.81 55.04 77.09
C GLY A 120 40.58 53.72 77.20
N GLN A 121 41.29 53.46 78.29
CA GLN A 121 42.14 52.25 78.43
C GLN A 121 41.93 51.58 79.78
N PHE A 122 41.50 50.32 79.77
CA PHE A 122 41.26 49.50 80.94
C PHE A 122 41.96 48.14 80.77
N THR A 123 43.12 47.97 81.39
CA THR A 123 43.92 46.73 81.35
C THR A 123 43.84 46.01 82.69
N ILE A 124 43.32 44.79 82.68
CA ILE A 124 43.09 43.96 83.86
C ILE A 124 43.93 42.68 83.73
N GLY A 125 44.86 42.46 84.65
CA GLY A 125 45.75 41.28 84.62
C GLY A 125 45.09 39.96 85.08
N GLY A 126 43.92 40.04 85.71
CA GLY A 126 43.04 38.92 86.07
C GLY A 126 41.67 38.99 85.37
N ALA A 127 40.61 38.60 86.08
CA ALA A 127 39.22 38.68 85.60
C ALA A 127 38.61 40.07 85.85
N LEU A 128 37.71 40.51 84.96
CA LEU A 128 36.87 41.69 85.15
C LEU A 128 35.42 41.25 85.37
N ASP A 129 34.84 41.59 86.52
CA ASP A 129 33.41 41.41 86.79
C ASP A 129 32.75 42.76 87.08
N VAL A 130 31.92 43.22 86.15
CA VAL A 130 31.10 44.42 86.32
C VAL A 130 29.64 44.03 86.51
N THR A 131 28.99 44.54 87.56
CA THR A 131 27.54 44.42 87.77
C THR A 131 26.96 45.83 87.78
N GLY A 132 26.18 46.17 86.75
CA GLY A 132 25.74 47.54 86.47
C GLY A 132 25.72 47.91 84.99
N ASP A 133 24.94 48.92 84.63
CA ASP A 133 25.01 49.52 83.29
C ASP A 133 26.33 50.29 83.13
N VAL A 134 26.99 50.17 81.98
CA VAL A 134 28.26 50.80 81.64
C VAL A 134 28.01 51.91 80.62
N GLU A 135 28.39 53.14 80.95
CA GLU A 135 28.37 54.29 80.02
C GLU A 135 29.80 54.72 79.65
N MET A 136 30.03 55.00 78.36
CA MET A 136 31.35 55.45 77.86
C MET A 136 31.29 56.87 77.30
N LEU A 137 32.26 57.72 77.65
CA LEU A 137 32.36 59.10 77.13
C LEU A 137 33.38 59.26 76.00
N VAL A 138 34.25 58.26 75.80
CA VAL A 138 35.32 58.23 74.80
C VAL A 138 35.48 56.81 74.27
N ASP A 139 36.24 56.65 73.18
CA ASP A 139 36.70 55.34 72.70
C ASP A 139 37.27 54.54 73.86
N THR A 140 36.74 53.34 74.05
CA THR A 140 37.00 52.54 75.24
C THR A 140 37.49 51.17 74.83
N GLU A 141 38.71 50.85 75.27
CA GLU A 141 39.32 49.52 75.15
C GLU A 141 39.43 48.90 76.54
N ILE A 142 38.78 47.74 76.72
CA ILE A 142 38.82 46.94 77.94
C ILE A 142 39.46 45.60 77.60
N THR A 143 40.64 45.36 78.17
CA THR A 143 41.40 44.12 78.01
C THR A 143 41.55 43.44 79.37
N ALA A 144 40.94 42.27 79.53
CA ALA A 144 41.17 41.37 80.65
C ALA A 144 42.03 40.19 80.22
N ASN A 145 42.95 39.75 81.09
CA ASN A 145 43.74 38.56 80.80
C ASN A 145 42.91 37.27 80.99
N ASP A 146 41.99 37.25 81.96
CA ASP A 146 41.04 36.16 82.21
C ASP A 146 39.62 36.58 81.77
N ALA A 147 38.56 36.02 82.38
CA ALA A 147 37.16 36.27 82.00
C ALA A 147 36.77 37.76 82.13
N LEU A 148 36.02 38.26 81.14
CA LEU A 148 35.44 39.61 81.14
C LEU A 148 33.91 39.51 81.17
N THR A 149 33.32 39.82 82.31
CA THR A 149 31.88 39.78 82.54
C THR A 149 31.32 41.18 82.75
N VAL A 150 30.28 41.52 81.99
CA VAL A 150 29.43 42.70 82.22
C VAL A 150 27.99 42.24 82.40
N ASP A 151 27.51 42.32 83.64
CA ASP A 151 26.13 42.07 84.02
C ASP A 151 25.32 43.38 84.04
N GLY A 152 25.03 43.91 82.84
CA GLY A 152 24.34 45.17 82.60
C GLY A 152 24.47 45.62 81.14
N ASN A 153 23.83 46.73 80.77
CA ASN A 153 23.90 47.27 79.42
C ASN A 153 25.24 47.99 79.20
N ILE A 154 25.67 48.11 77.95
CA ILE A 154 26.85 48.90 77.55
C ILE A 154 26.38 49.95 76.55
N ASP A 155 26.42 51.22 76.90
CA ASP A 155 25.94 52.33 76.07
C ASP A 155 27.00 53.44 75.97
N ARG A 156 26.94 54.27 74.93
CA ARG A 156 27.65 55.56 74.96
C ARG A 156 26.90 56.56 75.83
N SER A 157 27.62 57.48 76.46
CA SER A 157 26.99 58.51 77.28
C SER A 157 26.29 59.58 76.43
N SER A 158 25.22 60.16 76.97
CA SER A 158 24.46 61.26 76.35
C SER A 158 25.26 62.56 76.17
N GLY A 159 26.43 62.68 76.82
CA GLY A 159 27.34 63.83 76.73
C GLY A 159 28.48 63.69 75.72
N ALA A 160 28.58 62.59 74.97
CA ALA A 160 29.62 62.40 73.96
C ALA A 160 29.36 63.21 72.68
N ASP A 161 30.34 63.99 72.21
CA ASP A 161 30.26 64.85 71.00
C ASP A 161 30.69 64.14 69.70
N PHE A 162 31.27 62.93 69.79
CA PHE A 162 31.81 62.15 68.67
C PHE A 162 31.36 60.68 68.78
N GLY A 163 31.49 59.95 67.67
CA GLY A 163 31.33 58.50 67.65
C GLY A 163 32.32 57.81 68.60
N ILE A 164 31.87 56.76 69.28
CA ILE A 164 32.65 56.04 70.30
C ILE A 164 32.81 54.59 69.88
N ASP A 165 34.06 54.14 69.81
CA ASP A 165 34.40 52.75 69.58
C ASP A 165 34.54 51.96 70.89
N VAL A 166 34.06 50.72 70.88
CA VAL A 166 34.07 49.82 72.04
C VAL A 166 34.83 48.57 71.69
N THR A 167 35.91 48.32 72.41
CA THR A 167 36.69 47.08 72.30
C THR A 167 36.67 46.32 73.62
N LEU A 168 36.21 45.08 73.59
CA LEU A 168 36.19 44.14 74.71
C LEU A 168 37.08 42.95 74.37
N GLU A 169 38.13 42.73 75.14
CA GLU A 169 39.10 41.66 74.89
C GLU A 169 39.34 40.80 76.14
N SER A 170 39.23 39.47 75.99
CA SER A 170 39.73 38.48 76.95
C SER A 170 40.84 37.63 76.31
N THR A 171 42.07 37.71 76.84
CA THR A 171 43.24 37.07 76.18
C THR A 171 43.40 35.58 76.48
N THR A 172 42.79 35.06 77.55
CA THR A 172 42.88 33.62 77.91
C THR A 172 41.54 32.93 78.19
N ALA A 173 40.44 33.66 78.31
CA ALA A 173 39.14 33.11 78.68
C ALA A 173 38.00 33.66 77.81
N ASN A 174 36.82 33.87 78.40
CA ASN A 174 35.58 34.23 77.72
C ASN A 174 35.19 35.70 77.94
N VAL A 175 34.39 36.25 77.01
CA VAL A 175 33.68 37.52 77.19
C VAL A 175 32.20 37.22 77.36
N LEU A 176 31.59 37.70 78.44
CA LEU A 176 30.16 37.55 78.75
C LEU A 176 29.52 38.93 78.98
N VAL A 177 28.57 39.32 78.14
CA VAL A 177 27.75 40.52 78.32
C VAL A 177 26.28 40.10 78.36
N THR A 178 25.66 40.18 79.55
CA THR A 178 24.28 39.71 79.74
C THR A 178 23.23 40.74 79.35
N GLY A 179 23.58 42.02 79.36
CA GLY A 179 22.72 43.13 78.92
C GLY A 179 22.90 43.47 77.44
N ASN A 180 22.22 44.53 77.00
CA ASN A 180 22.27 44.99 75.63
C ASN A 180 23.47 45.91 75.41
N ILE A 181 24.11 45.80 74.25
CA ILE A 181 25.15 46.73 73.80
C ILE A 181 24.49 47.73 72.84
N GLY A 182 24.53 49.02 73.17
CA GLY A 182 23.96 50.08 72.34
C GLY A 182 22.43 50.21 72.36
N GLY A 183 21.78 49.65 73.38
CA GLY A 183 20.32 49.62 73.50
C GLY A 183 19.66 51.00 73.73
N THR A 184 20.37 51.94 74.38
CA THR A 184 19.89 53.31 74.58
C THR A 184 20.57 54.28 73.63
N LEU A 185 21.90 54.19 73.54
CA LEU A 185 22.73 54.98 72.66
C LEU A 185 23.82 54.07 72.08
N ALA A 186 23.69 53.76 70.80
CA ALA A 186 24.60 52.87 70.09
C ALA A 186 26.02 53.47 69.99
N PRO A 187 27.08 52.67 70.25
CA PRO A 187 28.45 53.01 69.86
C PRO A 187 28.62 53.00 68.33
N ASP A 188 29.75 53.54 67.86
CA ASP A 188 30.12 53.51 66.43
C ASP A 188 30.54 52.10 66.03
N ASN A 189 31.63 51.59 66.56
CA ASN A 189 32.09 50.22 66.34
C ASN A 189 32.06 49.38 67.62
N LEU A 190 31.77 48.09 67.47
CA LEU A 190 31.89 47.09 68.52
C LEU A 190 32.86 45.99 68.08
N VAL A 191 33.94 45.81 68.84
CA VAL A 191 34.90 44.72 68.67
C VAL A 191 34.93 43.89 69.94
N VAL A 192 34.60 42.61 69.84
CA VAL A 192 34.66 41.65 70.95
C VAL A 192 35.59 40.51 70.55
N THR A 193 36.64 40.29 71.33
CA THR A 193 37.61 39.21 71.11
C THR A 193 37.77 38.37 72.36
N ALA A 194 37.67 37.04 72.23
CA ALA A 194 37.89 36.12 73.34
C ALA A 194 38.70 34.90 72.91
N ALA A 195 39.51 34.36 73.82
CA ALA A 195 40.32 33.17 73.54
C ALA A 195 39.51 31.87 73.48
N THR A 196 38.32 31.84 74.10
CA THR A 196 37.46 30.65 74.19
C THR A 196 36.07 30.92 73.63
N ASP A 197 35.24 31.63 74.39
CA ASP A 197 33.83 31.82 74.09
C ASP A 197 33.46 33.32 74.18
N ILE A 198 32.62 33.79 73.26
CA ILE A 198 31.87 35.04 73.40
C ILE A 198 30.42 34.68 73.69
N ASP A 199 29.80 35.34 74.67
CA ASP A 199 28.37 35.25 74.95
C ASP A 199 27.83 36.67 75.15
N VAL A 200 26.99 37.13 74.21
CA VAL A 200 26.49 38.51 74.17
C VAL A 200 24.98 38.55 73.96
N GLY A 201 24.32 39.51 74.62
CA GLY A 201 22.92 39.89 74.37
C GLY A 201 22.73 40.63 73.04
N ASP A 202 21.66 41.44 72.94
CA ASP A 202 21.41 42.28 71.76
C ASP A 202 22.57 43.28 71.56
N ALA A 203 22.94 43.55 70.31
CA ALA A 203 23.95 44.54 69.98
C ALA A 203 23.47 45.49 68.87
N THR A 204 23.62 46.80 69.09
CA THR A 204 23.31 47.83 68.10
C THR A 204 24.48 48.80 67.95
N THR A 205 24.95 49.02 66.72
CA THR A 205 26.07 49.92 66.39
C THR A 205 25.75 50.81 65.19
N ILE A 206 26.42 51.97 65.09
CA ILE A 206 26.26 52.88 63.95
C ILE A 206 27.09 52.43 62.74
N VAL A 207 28.20 51.73 62.98
CA VAL A 207 29.15 51.24 61.97
C VAL A 207 29.30 49.72 62.13
N ASP A 208 30.47 49.18 62.49
CA ASP A 208 30.73 47.73 62.37
C ASP A 208 30.52 46.97 63.69
N GLN A 209 30.21 45.68 63.58
CA GLN A 209 30.27 44.70 64.68
C GLN A 209 31.22 43.57 64.32
N SER A 210 32.14 43.25 65.22
CA SER A 210 33.10 42.16 65.06
C SER A 210 33.17 41.31 66.32
N PHE A 211 32.91 40.01 66.17
CA PHE A 211 33.00 39.01 67.24
C PHE A 211 34.01 37.95 66.82
N THR A 212 35.13 37.83 67.55
CA THR A 212 36.21 36.87 67.25
C THR A 212 36.44 35.93 68.42
N ALA A 213 36.02 34.68 68.29
CA ALA A 213 36.32 33.62 69.27
C ALA A 213 36.06 32.23 68.65
N PRO A 214 36.72 31.15 69.13
CA PRO A 214 36.39 29.79 68.69
C PRO A 214 34.88 29.45 68.71
N LEU A 215 34.15 29.93 69.72
CA LEU A 215 32.70 29.85 69.83
C LEU A 215 32.11 31.24 70.13
N VAL A 216 31.12 31.65 69.35
CA VAL A 216 30.37 32.89 69.54
C VAL A 216 28.90 32.55 69.76
N THR A 217 28.39 32.90 70.93
CA THR A 217 27.00 32.71 71.33
C THR A 217 26.25 34.02 71.18
N LEU A 218 25.30 34.04 70.25
CA LEU A 218 24.41 35.16 70.02
C LEU A 218 23.09 34.89 70.74
N ARG A 219 22.93 35.47 71.96
CA ARG A 219 21.71 35.29 72.78
C ARG A 219 20.63 36.30 72.51
N GLY A 220 21.01 37.43 71.94
CA GLY A 220 20.11 38.49 71.54
C GLY A 220 19.14 38.03 70.46
N ALA A 221 17.99 38.71 70.42
CA ALA A 221 17.09 38.66 69.28
C ALA A 221 17.63 39.48 68.10
N THR A 222 18.43 40.52 68.36
CA THR A 222 18.83 41.49 67.33
C THR A 222 20.31 41.89 67.42
N TYR A 223 20.98 41.87 66.27
CA TYR A 223 22.33 42.38 66.03
C TYR A 223 22.26 43.34 64.83
N ASP A 224 22.18 44.64 65.11
CA ASP A 224 21.94 45.70 64.11
C ASP A 224 23.16 46.62 63.97
N ALA A 225 23.76 46.65 62.78
CA ALA A 225 24.97 47.43 62.49
C ALA A 225 24.73 48.31 61.26
N GLY A 226 25.10 49.60 61.32
CA GLY A 226 25.06 50.45 60.12
C GLY A 226 26.14 50.13 59.08
N GLY A 227 27.17 49.37 59.45
CA GLY A 227 28.25 48.85 58.62
C GLY A 227 28.23 47.31 58.54
N ASP A 228 29.39 46.67 58.61
CA ASP A 228 29.56 45.21 58.48
C ASP A 228 29.32 44.47 59.82
N VAL A 229 28.81 43.24 59.74
CA VAL A 229 28.76 42.30 60.87
C VAL A 229 29.65 41.09 60.57
N THR A 230 30.70 40.89 61.36
CA THR A 230 31.61 39.75 61.24
C THR A 230 31.57 38.90 62.50
N VAL A 231 31.34 37.60 62.33
CA VAL A 231 31.47 36.59 63.37
C VAL A 231 32.51 35.57 62.93
N ASP A 232 33.71 35.69 63.50
CA ASP A 232 34.81 34.77 63.26
C ASP A 232 34.83 33.68 64.33
N GLY A 233 34.30 32.50 63.99
CA GLY A 233 34.09 31.42 64.94
C GLY A 233 32.86 30.55 64.65
N THR A 234 32.73 29.45 65.40
CA THR A 234 31.47 28.68 65.42
C THR A 234 30.39 29.53 66.08
N THR A 235 29.27 29.77 65.40
CA THR A 235 28.19 30.59 65.92
C THR A 235 27.10 29.72 66.53
N ARG A 236 26.55 30.13 67.67
CA ARG A 236 25.45 29.43 68.34
C ARG A 236 24.31 30.38 68.69
N LEU A 237 23.12 30.05 68.23
CA LEU A 237 21.91 30.88 68.40
C LEU A 237 21.04 30.38 69.55
N ASP A 238 20.59 31.29 70.43
CA ASP A 238 19.67 31.02 71.56
C ASP A 238 18.23 31.52 71.24
N GLY A 239 17.71 31.17 70.06
CA GLY A 239 16.36 31.54 69.62
C GLY A 239 16.31 32.08 68.19
N VAL A 240 15.33 32.93 67.90
CA VAL A 240 15.27 33.64 66.62
C VAL A 240 16.22 34.83 66.70
N THR A 241 17.29 34.77 65.92
CA THR A 241 18.32 35.80 65.86
C THR A 241 18.23 36.52 64.52
N THR A 242 18.10 37.84 64.60
CA THR A 242 18.11 38.74 63.44
C THR A 242 19.44 39.46 63.40
N VAL A 243 20.15 39.38 62.28
CA VAL A 243 21.39 40.10 62.02
C VAL A 243 21.15 41.03 60.84
N ASP A 244 21.09 42.32 61.11
CA ASP A 244 20.89 43.36 60.09
C ASP A 244 22.17 44.19 59.98
N ALA A 245 22.70 44.30 58.77
CA ALA A 245 23.91 45.05 58.47
C ALA A 245 23.65 46.06 57.35
N GLY A 246 24.10 47.30 57.51
CA GLY A 246 24.13 48.27 56.41
C GLY A 246 25.19 47.95 55.35
N GLY A 247 26.20 47.15 55.73
CA GLY A 247 27.22 46.53 54.89
C GLY A 247 27.00 45.02 54.72
N SER A 248 28.09 44.25 54.79
CA SER A 248 28.12 42.79 54.61
C SER A 248 28.01 42.02 55.93
N ILE A 249 27.54 40.78 55.84
CA ILE A 249 27.48 39.84 56.96
C ILE A 249 28.38 38.64 56.64
N LEU A 250 29.34 38.36 57.53
CA LEU A 250 30.27 37.24 57.39
C LEU A 250 30.25 36.34 58.63
N PHE A 251 30.01 35.05 58.40
CA PHE A 251 30.22 33.98 59.38
C PHE A 251 31.28 33.00 58.86
N THR A 252 32.40 32.85 59.58
CA THR A 252 33.51 31.99 59.13
C THR A 252 33.36 30.52 59.57
N GLY A 253 32.58 30.26 60.64
CA GLY A 253 32.36 28.93 61.20
C GLY A 253 30.98 28.34 60.91
N THR A 254 30.67 27.19 61.53
CA THR A 254 29.31 26.61 61.47
C THR A 254 28.34 27.45 62.29
N ILE A 255 27.09 27.52 61.86
CA ILE A 255 26.03 28.22 62.61
C ILE A 255 25.07 27.18 63.16
N ASP A 256 24.99 27.04 64.48
CA ASP A 256 24.21 26.01 65.15
C ASP A 256 23.26 26.62 66.18
N ARG A 257 22.33 25.83 66.71
CA ARG A 257 21.50 26.24 67.86
C ARG A 257 22.09 25.77 69.19
N GLU A 258 21.86 26.55 70.24
CA GLU A 258 22.11 26.21 71.66
C GLU A 258 21.13 25.13 72.15
N ALA A 259 19.86 25.53 72.25
CA ALA A 259 18.72 24.77 72.74
C ALA A 259 17.43 25.33 72.11
N GLY A 260 16.37 24.53 71.94
CA GLY A 260 15.12 25.00 71.30
C GLY A 260 15.17 25.10 69.77
N LEU A 261 14.42 26.04 69.18
CA LEU A 261 14.33 26.33 67.74
C LEU A 261 15.17 27.58 67.42
N GLY A 262 16.49 27.44 67.31
CA GLY A 262 17.35 28.54 66.87
C GLY A 262 17.14 28.81 65.38
N SER A 263 16.75 30.02 64.99
CA SER A 263 16.54 30.42 63.58
C SER A 263 17.35 31.67 63.27
N LEU A 264 17.81 31.79 62.03
CA LEU A 264 18.59 32.93 61.57
C LEU A 264 17.82 33.73 60.53
N VAL A 265 17.70 35.03 60.74
CA VAL A 265 17.34 36.02 59.71
C VAL A 265 18.54 36.94 59.54
N ALA A 266 19.15 36.98 58.36
CA ALA A 266 20.30 37.83 58.09
C ALA A 266 20.01 38.72 56.88
N THR A 267 20.08 40.05 57.06
CA THR A 267 19.82 41.03 56.01
C THR A 267 21.03 41.95 55.84
N ALA A 268 21.71 41.86 54.70
CA ALA A 268 22.75 42.79 54.32
C ALA A 268 22.19 44.04 53.61
N GLY A 269 22.99 45.10 53.57
CA GLY A 269 22.62 46.35 52.93
C GLY A 269 22.55 46.26 51.41
N LEU A 270 22.24 47.38 50.75
CA LEU A 270 22.01 47.42 49.29
C LEU A 270 23.18 46.94 48.42
N ALA A 271 24.41 46.90 48.94
CA ALA A 271 25.59 46.43 48.25
C ALA A 271 26.40 45.42 49.08
N GLY A 272 25.84 44.94 50.19
CA GLY A 272 26.50 44.01 51.10
C GLY A 272 26.21 42.56 50.74
N ASP A 273 27.16 41.69 51.01
CA ASP A 273 27.05 40.25 50.82
C ASP A 273 26.63 39.56 52.13
N VAL A 274 26.01 38.39 52.04
CA VAL A 274 25.82 37.47 53.18
C VAL A 274 26.61 36.20 52.89
N THR A 275 27.72 36.01 53.60
CA THR A 275 28.61 34.87 53.42
C THR A 275 28.64 34.01 54.68
N VAL A 276 28.38 32.71 54.51
CA VAL A 276 28.55 31.69 55.54
C VAL A 276 29.51 30.63 55.01
N GLU A 277 30.73 30.61 55.53
CA GLU A 277 31.79 29.69 55.09
C GLU A 277 31.61 28.27 55.67
N GLY A 278 30.93 28.15 56.81
CA GLY A 278 30.56 26.87 57.43
C GLY A 278 29.16 26.37 57.05
N VAL A 279 28.88 25.13 57.43
CA VAL A 279 27.53 24.54 57.26
C VAL A 279 26.56 25.18 58.26
N ILE A 280 25.41 25.63 57.77
CA ILE A 280 24.31 26.12 58.61
C ILE A 280 23.59 24.90 59.22
N GLY A 281 23.44 24.84 60.52
CA GLY A 281 22.86 23.70 61.25
C GLY A 281 23.71 22.42 61.17
N GLY A 282 25.01 22.53 60.94
CA GLY A 282 25.91 21.40 60.68
C GLY A 282 26.04 20.41 61.84
N ILE A 283 26.02 20.88 63.09
CA ILE A 283 26.02 20.04 64.30
C ILE A 283 24.60 19.89 64.83
N ASN A 284 23.93 21.03 65.03
CA ASN A 284 22.57 21.11 65.54
C ASN A 284 21.71 21.89 64.55
N ARG A 285 20.86 21.16 63.84
CA ARG A 285 19.87 21.70 62.90
C ARG A 285 19.13 22.91 63.43
N LEU A 286 19.07 23.97 62.64
CA LEU A 286 18.31 25.18 62.94
C LEU A 286 16.80 24.96 62.77
N GLY A 287 16.00 25.90 63.27
CA GLY A 287 14.56 25.99 63.01
C GLY A 287 14.31 26.36 61.54
N SER A 288 14.82 27.50 61.12
CA SER A 288 14.73 28.03 59.75
C SER A 288 15.91 28.97 59.47
N VAL A 289 16.15 29.28 58.19
CA VAL A 289 17.14 30.27 57.78
C VAL A 289 16.57 31.17 56.68
N ASN A 290 16.79 32.48 56.79
CA ASN A 290 16.46 33.46 55.77
C ASN A 290 17.64 34.42 55.59
N LEU A 291 18.36 34.27 54.49
CA LEU A 291 19.50 35.13 54.13
C LEU A 291 19.08 36.05 52.98
N THR A 292 19.27 37.35 53.15
CA THR A 292 18.89 38.37 52.16
C THR A 292 20.03 39.35 51.90
N ALA A 293 20.46 39.46 50.65
CA ALA A 293 21.45 40.40 50.13
C ALA A 293 20.90 41.08 48.85
N LEU A 294 19.98 42.04 48.99
CA LEU A 294 19.15 42.54 47.87
C LEU A 294 19.95 43.06 46.65
N GLY A 295 21.18 43.56 46.85
CA GLY A 295 22.07 43.97 45.77
C GLY A 295 23.46 43.33 45.83
N GLY A 296 23.66 42.32 46.68
CA GLY A 296 24.90 41.58 46.85
C GLY A 296 24.72 40.07 46.65
N GLU A 297 25.74 39.31 47.01
CA GLU A 297 25.78 37.85 46.91
C GLU A 297 25.33 37.18 48.22
N VAL A 298 24.57 36.09 48.11
CA VAL A 298 24.37 35.14 49.21
C VAL A 298 25.24 33.91 48.95
N SER A 299 26.26 33.65 49.76
CA SER A 299 27.20 32.54 49.59
C SER A 299 27.14 31.60 50.79
N THR A 300 26.86 30.31 50.54
CA THR A 300 26.70 29.32 51.61
C THR A 300 27.30 27.96 51.25
N VAL A 301 27.71 27.21 52.27
CA VAL A 301 28.22 25.84 52.14
C VAL A 301 27.28 24.86 52.85
N GLY A 302 26.05 24.77 52.35
CA GLY A 302 25.02 23.86 52.83
C GLY A 302 24.28 24.35 54.07
N ALA A 303 23.10 23.77 54.29
CA ALA A 303 22.23 24.11 55.40
C ALA A 303 21.35 22.95 55.82
N ASN A 304 21.14 22.79 57.12
CA ASN A 304 20.22 21.82 57.68
C ASN A 304 19.26 22.50 58.68
N THR A 305 17.98 22.53 58.31
CA THR A 305 16.89 23.18 59.06
C THR A 305 15.72 22.22 59.26
N ARG A 306 14.86 22.50 60.26
CA ARG A 306 13.59 21.78 60.45
C ARG A 306 12.41 22.38 59.69
N GLY A 307 12.52 23.64 59.30
CA GLY A 307 11.55 24.39 58.51
C GLY A 307 12.27 25.13 57.39
N ASP A 308 11.67 26.23 56.93
CA ASP A 308 12.03 26.85 55.65
C ASP A 308 13.49 27.33 55.56
N GLN A 309 14.02 27.25 54.35
CA GLN A 309 15.28 27.89 53.95
C GLN A 309 15.00 28.89 52.83
N ARG A 310 15.51 30.11 52.99
CA ARG A 310 15.41 31.14 51.96
C ARG A 310 16.76 31.81 51.73
N TYR A 311 17.16 31.88 50.46
CA TYR A 311 18.37 32.53 50.00
C TYR A 311 18.02 33.55 48.93
N ALA A 312 18.08 34.84 49.25
CA ALA A 312 17.67 35.92 48.35
C ALA A 312 18.83 36.88 48.08
N GLY A 313 19.38 36.86 46.86
CA GLY A 313 20.53 37.68 46.48
C GLY A 313 20.45 38.21 45.05
N ALA A 314 21.29 39.19 44.72
CA ALA A 314 21.56 39.53 43.31
C ALA A 314 22.34 38.40 42.60
N SER A 315 23.10 37.62 43.36
CA SER A 315 23.61 36.28 43.02
C SER A 315 23.49 35.37 44.26
N VAL A 316 23.38 34.06 44.04
CA VAL A 316 23.40 33.05 45.11
C VAL A 316 24.43 31.98 44.78
N LEU A 317 25.42 31.79 45.65
CA LEU A 317 26.41 30.71 45.55
C LEU A 317 26.01 29.55 46.45
N LEU A 318 25.84 28.38 45.84
CA LEU A 318 25.45 27.15 46.53
C LEU A 318 26.56 26.11 46.45
N ALA A 319 26.87 25.50 47.59
CA ALA A 319 27.81 24.39 47.71
C ALA A 319 27.32 23.37 48.75
N GLY A 320 27.42 22.07 48.46
CA GLY A 320 27.08 21.02 49.43
C GLY A 320 25.59 20.72 49.54
N ALA A 321 25.15 20.34 50.73
CA ALA A 321 23.80 19.81 50.97
C ALA A 321 22.90 20.82 51.69
N TYR A 322 21.70 21.02 51.15
CA TYR A 322 20.62 21.86 51.68
C TYR A 322 19.43 20.95 52.01
N ASP A 323 19.06 20.90 53.28
CA ASP A 323 18.10 19.93 53.82
C ASP A 323 17.10 20.60 54.78
N ALA A 324 15.82 20.60 54.39
CA ALA A 324 14.70 21.18 55.14
C ALA A 324 13.62 20.12 55.44
N ASP A 325 13.75 19.36 56.54
CA ASP A 325 12.86 18.23 56.92
C ASP A 325 11.38 18.58 57.13
N GLY A 326 10.99 19.85 57.07
CA GLY A 326 9.61 20.26 57.34
C GLY A 326 9.24 21.63 56.79
N GLY A 327 9.94 22.09 55.75
CA GLY A 327 9.67 23.39 55.13
C GLY A 327 10.07 23.43 53.66
N ASP A 328 9.84 24.60 53.07
CA ASP A 328 10.19 24.91 51.69
C ASP A 328 11.66 25.36 51.56
N ILE A 329 12.24 25.20 50.38
CA ILE A 329 13.53 25.81 50.01
C ILE A 329 13.33 26.78 48.85
N ASP A 330 13.58 28.06 49.11
CA ASP A 330 13.47 29.14 48.12
C ASP A 330 14.84 29.76 47.81
N VAL A 331 15.22 29.73 46.53
CA VAL A 331 16.39 30.43 46.00
C VAL A 331 15.91 31.54 45.07
N VAL A 332 16.15 32.79 45.50
CA VAL A 332 15.67 33.99 44.85
C VAL A 332 16.85 34.78 44.30
N GLY A 333 16.96 34.80 42.97
CA GLY A 333 18.09 35.37 42.23
C GLY A 333 18.91 34.31 41.48
N PRO A 334 19.77 34.73 40.54
CA PRO A 334 20.62 33.81 39.77
C PRO A 334 21.51 32.96 40.69
N ALA A 335 21.44 31.64 40.55
CA ALA A 335 22.20 30.70 41.35
C ALA A 335 23.42 30.18 40.59
N THR A 336 24.57 30.08 41.28
CA THR A 336 25.77 29.40 40.79
C THR A 336 26.13 28.25 41.72
N ILE A 337 26.21 27.03 41.21
CA ILE A 337 26.69 25.87 41.97
C ILE A 337 28.22 25.75 41.83
N THR A 338 28.94 25.70 42.96
CA THR A 338 30.42 25.66 42.97
C THR A 338 31.01 24.27 43.24
N GLY A 339 30.13 23.28 43.39
CA GLY A 339 30.44 21.85 43.46
C GLY A 339 29.17 21.01 43.27
N PRO A 340 29.17 19.74 43.71
CA PRO A 340 27.93 18.98 43.85
C PRO A 340 26.99 19.66 44.84
N VAL A 341 25.74 19.88 44.42
CA VAL A 341 24.69 20.48 45.23
C VAL A 341 23.51 19.51 45.31
N SER A 342 23.07 19.22 46.54
CA SER A 342 21.83 18.48 46.79
C SER A 342 20.87 19.34 47.60
N VAL A 343 19.67 19.52 47.10
CA VAL A 343 18.59 20.27 47.75
C VAL A 343 17.45 19.31 48.05
N THR A 344 17.12 19.15 49.33
CA THR A 344 16.04 18.27 49.80
C THR A 344 15.10 19.08 50.68
N ALA A 345 13.85 19.21 50.25
CA ALA A 345 12.79 19.86 51.01
C ALA A 345 11.67 18.84 51.28
N ALA A 346 11.08 18.90 52.47
CA ALA A 346 9.89 18.12 52.77
C ALA A 346 8.69 18.56 51.92
N ASP A 347 8.57 19.87 51.64
CA ASP A 347 7.51 20.45 50.83
C ASP A 347 8.04 20.87 49.45
N ASN A 348 8.11 22.16 49.13
CA ASN A 348 8.46 22.64 47.78
C ASN A 348 9.91 23.12 47.67
N VAL A 349 10.45 23.07 46.46
CA VAL A 349 11.71 23.74 46.09
C VAL A 349 11.47 24.72 44.95
N SER A 350 11.88 25.97 45.11
CA SER A 350 11.76 27.00 44.08
C SER A 350 13.10 27.68 43.77
N PHE A 351 13.39 27.82 42.47
CA PHE A 351 14.47 28.65 41.96
C PHE A 351 13.87 29.72 41.04
N SER A 352 13.99 30.99 41.43
CA SER A 352 13.29 32.08 40.76
C SER A 352 14.04 32.68 39.55
N ALA A 353 15.21 32.16 39.21
CA ALA A 353 16.07 32.68 38.14
C ALA A 353 16.96 31.56 37.57
N THR A 354 17.99 31.93 36.79
CA THR A 354 18.91 30.98 36.16
C THR A 354 19.74 30.21 37.19
N ILE A 355 20.13 28.98 36.82
CA ILE A 355 21.05 28.16 37.59
C ILE A 355 22.22 27.78 36.70
N ASP A 356 23.43 28.17 37.05
CA ASP A 356 24.65 27.85 36.30
C ASP A 356 25.67 27.11 37.17
N ALA A 357 26.56 26.35 36.53
CA ALA A 357 27.72 25.78 37.19
C ALA A 357 28.89 26.77 37.20
N ALA A 358 29.69 26.73 38.26
CA ALA A 358 30.99 27.39 38.25
C ALA A 358 31.94 26.75 37.22
N THR A 359 33.03 27.44 36.89
CA THR A 359 34.02 26.93 35.94
C THR A 359 34.74 25.70 36.51
N GLY A 360 34.59 24.54 35.86
CA GLY A 360 35.28 23.30 36.23
C GLY A 360 34.39 22.06 36.10
N PRO A 361 34.96 20.85 36.23
CA PRO A 361 34.18 19.61 36.24
C PRO A 361 33.52 19.34 37.61
N GLY A 362 32.48 18.48 37.64
CA GLY A 362 31.93 17.94 38.90
C GLY A 362 30.76 18.70 39.52
N HIS A 363 30.16 19.64 38.78
CA HIS A 363 29.01 20.42 39.23
C HIS A 363 27.70 19.71 38.89
N SER A 364 27.15 18.91 39.80
CA SER A 364 25.85 18.24 39.62
C SER A 364 24.81 18.82 40.56
N LEU A 365 23.57 18.92 40.08
CA LEU A 365 22.42 19.38 40.85
C LEU A 365 21.45 18.23 41.10
N VAL A 366 21.16 17.94 42.36
CA VAL A 366 20.11 17.01 42.79
C VAL A 366 19.08 17.78 43.58
N VAL A 367 17.80 17.70 43.19
CA VAL A 367 16.70 18.40 43.86
C VAL A 367 15.60 17.39 44.19
N THR A 368 15.15 17.36 45.44
CA THR A 368 14.09 16.47 45.92
C THR A 368 13.05 17.27 46.71
N ALA A 369 11.79 17.13 46.34
CA ALA A 369 10.62 17.64 47.05
C ALA A 369 9.78 16.44 47.49
N GLU A 370 9.80 16.10 48.79
CA GLU A 370 9.25 14.83 49.29
C GLU A 370 7.71 14.78 49.25
N ASN A 371 7.05 15.92 49.48
CA ASN A 371 5.59 16.06 49.46
C ASN A 371 5.10 17.17 48.52
N GLY A 372 5.97 18.06 48.06
CA GLY A 372 5.63 19.21 47.22
C GLY A 372 6.12 19.10 45.78
N GLY A 373 6.14 20.26 45.11
CA GLY A 373 6.61 20.43 43.74
C GLY A 373 7.99 21.08 43.64
N ILE A 374 8.60 20.99 42.46
CA ILE A 374 9.84 21.69 42.13
C ILE A 374 9.56 22.70 41.01
N THR A 375 10.02 23.94 41.16
CA THR A 375 9.87 24.98 40.13
C THR A 375 11.21 25.61 39.78
N PHE A 376 11.58 25.55 38.51
CA PHE A 376 12.72 26.25 37.92
C PHE A 376 12.20 27.29 36.91
N THR A 377 12.10 28.56 37.33
CA THR A 377 11.54 29.60 36.44
C THR A 377 12.56 30.15 35.45
N GLY A 378 13.86 29.98 35.71
CA GLY A 378 14.95 30.34 34.81
C GLY A 378 15.66 29.11 34.26
N ALA A 379 16.41 29.31 33.18
CA ALA A 379 17.15 28.24 32.53
C ALA A 379 18.25 27.66 33.44
N ILE A 380 18.44 26.35 33.34
CA ILE A 380 19.56 25.63 33.97
C ILE A 380 20.64 25.42 32.91
N GLY A 381 21.85 25.89 33.18
CA GLY A 381 22.99 25.75 32.29
C GLY A 381 23.00 26.74 31.12
N ASP A 382 22.40 27.91 31.29
CA ASP A 382 22.32 28.99 30.29
C ASP A 382 23.73 29.50 29.89
N THR A 383 24.57 29.80 30.90
CA THR A 383 25.94 30.25 30.67
C THR A 383 26.95 29.12 30.81
N GLN A 384 26.75 28.25 31.81
CA GLN A 384 27.62 27.13 32.13
C GLN A 384 26.80 25.93 32.57
N ALA A 385 26.67 24.96 31.66
CA ALA A 385 25.95 23.72 31.93
C ALA A 385 26.53 22.94 33.12
N PRO A 386 25.70 22.55 34.11
CA PRO A 386 26.09 21.55 35.09
C PRO A 386 26.39 20.21 34.41
N ASN A 387 27.10 19.32 35.11
CA ASN A 387 27.34 17.96 34.66
C ASN A 387 26.01 17.23 34.49
N SER A 388 25.18 17.21 35.54
CA SER A 388 23.88 16.56 35.49
C SER A 388 22.84 17.26 36.36
N VAL A 389 21.57 17.04 36.04
CA VAL A 389 20.41 17.49 36.81
C VAL A 389 19.54 16.28 37.13
N THR A 390 19.26 16.07 38.41
CA THR A 390 18.25 15.11 38.89
C THR A 390 17.21 15.86 39.70
N ALA A 391 15.94 15.80 39.31
CA ALA A 391 14.85 16.39 40.06
C ALA A 391 13.78 15.32 40.33
N THR A 392 13.34 15.21 41.59
CA THR A 392 12.28 14.28 41.99
C THR A 392 11.26 15.03 42.84
N ALA A 393 10.00 15.08 42.39
CA ALA A 393 8.92 15.73 43.11
C ALA A 393 7.73 14.77 43.29
N ALA A 394 7.04 14.91 44.42
CA ALA A 394 5.85 14.11 44.69
C ALA A 394 4.62 14.55 43.88
N THR A 395 4.57 15.80 43.42
CA THR A 395 3.42 16.37 42.72
C THR A 395 3.74 16.76 41.27
N GLN A 396 4.61 17.75 41.08
CA GLN A 396 4.91 18.33 39.78
C GLN A 396 6.34 18.88 39.73
N ILE A 397 6.97 18.78 38.56
CA ILE A 397 8.17 19.57 38.21
C ILE A 397 7.75 20.58 37.13
N SER A 398 8.02 21.87 37.35
CA SER A 398 7.92 22.90 36.31
C SER A 398 9.32 23.38 35.99
N ALA A 399 9.75 23.22 34.74
CA ALA A 399 11.11 23.54 34.31
C ALA A 399 11.11 24.46 33.09
N ALA A 400 11.96 25.49 33.11
CA ALA A 400 12.38 26.22 31.91
C ALA A 400 13.42 25.40 31.12
N ASP A 401 14.24 26.03 30.28
CA ASP A 401 15.29 25.33 29.54
C ASP A 401 16.28 24.63 30.48
N ILE A 402 16.71 23.41 30.12
CA ILE A 402 17.74 22.66 30.85
C ILE A 402 18.82 22.21 29.87
N THR A 403 20.07 22.59 30.12
CA THR A 403 21.24 22.10 29.39
C THR A 403 22.24 21.48 30.36
N THR A 404 22.65 20.24 30.12
CA THR A 404 23.63 19.51 30.93
C THR A 404 24.72 18.87 30.06
N ARG A 405 25.86 18.54 30.65
CA ARG A 405 26.98 17.89 29.95
C ARG A 405 26.90 16.36 29.93
N ASP A 406 26.11 15.77 30.80
CA ASP A 406 25.95 14.33 30.99
C ASP A 406 24.47 13.98 30.91
N PHE A 407 23.72 13.97 32.02
CA PHE A 407 22.31 13.52 31.99
C PHE A 407 21.31 14.49 32.63
N ILE A 408 20.07 14.39 32.15
CA ILE A 408 18.87 14.99 32.75
C ILE A 408 17.96 13.86 33.20
N SER A 409 17.52 13.89 34.46
CA SER A 409 16.55 12.94 35.02
C SER A 409 15.48 13.69 35.81
N LEU A 410 14.27 13.81 35.27
CA LEU A 410 13.12 14.42 35.93
C LEU A 410 12.09 13.34 36.26
N ALA A 411 11.64 13.27 37.51
CA ALA A 411 10.65 12.31 37.97
C ALA A 411 9.56 12.98 38.82
N ALA A 412 8.35 13.01 38.30
CA ALA A 412 7.16 13.51 38.99
C ALA A 412 5.90 13.00 38.28
N PRO A 413 4.73 12.95 38.94
CA PRO A 413 3.48 12.62 38.25
C PRO A 413 3.23 13.49 37.00
N VAL A 414 3.57 14.78 37.07
CA VAL A 414 3.48 15.76 35.98
C VAL A 414 4.79 16.54 35.84
N ILE A 415 5.26 16.72 34.62
CA ILE A 415 6.47 17.46 34.25
C ILE A 415 6.07 18.53 33.22
N ASP A 416 5.96 19.78 33.68
CA ASP A 416 5.65 20.93 32.83
C ASP A 416 6.94 21.48 32.23
N LEU A 417 7.10 21.30 30.93
CA LEU A 417 8.21 21.83 30.14
C LEU A 417 7.84 23.23 29.66
N THR A 418 8.15 24.24 30.47
CA THR A 418 7.86 25.65 30.17
C THR A 418 8.90 26.31 29.27
N GLY A 419 10.11 25.74 29.16
CA GLY A 419 11.14 26.12 28.19
C GLY A 419 10.95 25.47 26.82
N SER A 420 11.85 25.80 25.88
CA SER A 420 11.90 25.26 24.51
C SER A 420 13.03 24.25 24.30
N ARG A 421 14.00 24.11 25.24
CA ARG A 421 15.20 23.29 25.03
C ARG A 421 15.56 22.46 26.27
N TYR A 422 15.64 21.14 26.08
CA TYR A 422 16.08 20.18 27.10
C TYR A 422 17.18 19.30 26.50
N ILE A 423 18.44 19.58 26.86
CA ILE A 423 19.62 19.06 26.18
C ILE A 423 20.55 18.36 27.18
N ALA A 424 20.87 17.09 26.90
CA ALA A 424 21.79 16.29 27.69
C ALA A 424 22.95 15.77 26.80
N GLY A 425 24.20 15.85 27.28
CA GLY A 425 25.35 15.21 26.62
C GLY A 425 25.44 13.69 26.80
N GLY A 426 24.36 13.05 27.22
CA GLY A 426 24.25 11.67 27.70
C GLY A 426 22.77 11.29 27.81
N LEU A 427 22.36 10.51 28.82
CA LEU A 427 20.97 10.03 28.97
C LEU A 427 19.99 11.16 29.31
N LEU A 428 18.81 11.16 28.71
CA LEU A 428 17.69 12.01 29.12
C LEU A 428 16.50 11.15 29.54
N THR A 429 15.97 11.37 30.74
CA THR A 429 14.81 10.64 31.27
C THR A 429 13.77 11.57 31.86
N PHE A 430 12.52 11.42 31.40
CA PHE A 430 11.33 12.00 32.00
C PHE A 430 10.42 10.87 32.48
N ALA A 431 10.26 10.72 33.79
CA ALA A 431 9.40 9.72 34.41
C ALA A 431 8.14 10.40 34.97
N GLY A 432 7.11 10.48 34.15
CA GLY A 432 5.94 11.33 34.40
C GLY A 432 5.22 11.74 33.12
N ALA A 433 3.97 12.20 33.25
CA ALA A 433 3.28 12.87 32.15
C ALA A 433 3.97 14.21 31.84
N VAL A 434 4.29 14.44 30.58
CA VAL A 434 4.99 15.64 30.09
C VAL A 434 3.97 16.58 29.44
N GLU A 435 3.96 17.84 29.88
CA GLU A 435 3.11 18.90 29.33
C GLU A 435 4.00 19.99 28.70
N LEU A 436 3.80 20.27 27.42
CA LEU A 436 4.61 21.22 26.66
C LEU A 436 4.00 22.63 26.72
N GLY A 437 4.77 23.61 27.21
CA GLY A 437 4.36 25.01 27.24
C GLY A 437 4.74 25.81 25.99
N ASN A 438 5.69 25.32 25.20
CA ASN A 438 6.21 25.94 23.97
C ASN A 438 6.64 24.86 22.97
N ASP A 439 6.99 25.27 21.75
CA ASP A 439 7.73 24.43 20.81
C ASP A 439 9.00 23.93 21.49
N THR A 440 9.15 22.60 21.55
CA THR A 440 10.11 21.94 22.42
C THR A 440 11.05 21.04 21.64
N LEU A 441 12.35 21.22 21.88
CA LEU A 441 13.42 20.31 21.49
C LEU A 441 13.89 19.53 22.72
N ILE A 442 13.75 18.20 22.66
CA ILE A 442 14.37 17.24 23.58
C ILE A 442 15.54 16.61 22.83
N GLU A 443 16.76 16.80 23.33
CA GLU A 443 17.98 16.32 22.69
C GLU A 443 18.90 15.62 23.70
N ALA A 444 19.41 14.45 23.31
CA ALA A 444 20.35 13.66 24.08
C ALA A 444 21.44 13.10 23.17
N ASP A 445 22.68 13.05 23.64
CA ASP A 445 23.71 12.29 22.92
C ASP A 445 23.46 10.78 23.05
N ASP A 446 23.02 10.29 24.22
CA ASP A 446 22.60 8.90 24.43
C ASP A 446 21.07 8.76 24.27
N ALA A 447 20.43 7.83 24.98
CA ALA A 447 19.01 7.54 24.84
C ALA A 447 18.11 8.67 25.38
N VAL A 448 16.91 8.79 24.80
CA VAL A 448 15.80 9.56 25.37
C VAL A 448 14.71 8.60 25.83
N LEU A 449 14.41 8.61 27.12
CA LEU A 449 13.41 7.74 27.74
C LEU A 449 12.30 8.61 28.36
N ILE A 450 11.08 8.49 27.85
CA ILE A 450 9.92 9.20 28.39
C ILE A 450 8.89 8.17 28.83
N ASP A 451 8.76 8.03 30.15
CA ASP A 451 7.81 7.13 30.79
C ASP A 451 6.54 7.87 31.21
N GLY A 452 5.68 8.14 30.24
CA GLY A 452 4.45 8.91 30.42
C GLY A 452 3.88 9.46 29.12
N SER A 453 2.67 10.03 29.18
CA SER A 453 2.07 10.74 28.05
C SER A 453 2.82 12.04 27.76
N ILE A 454 2.77 12.52 26.53
CA ILE A 454 3.24 13.86 26.16
C ILE A 454 2.07 14.62 25.55
N ASN A 455 1.74 15.81 26.04
CA ASN A 455 0.70 16.65 25.46
C ASN A 455 1.20 18.09 25.27
N GLY A 456 0.53 18.84 24.41
CA GLY A 456 0.76 20.26 24.23
C GLY A 456 -0.38 20.90 23.45
N ASP A 457 -0.68 22.17 23.72
CA ASP A 457 -1.74 22.93 23.06
C ASP A 457 -1.25 23.47 21.70
N GLY A 458 -1.10 22.57 20.71
CA GLY A 458 -0.65 22.92 19.36
C GLY A 458 0.82 23.36 19.28
N THR A 459 1.67 22.82 20.15
CA THR A 459 3.13 23.05 20.14
C THR A 459 3.86 22.06 19.25
N ASP A 460 5.00 22.43 18.67
CA ASP A 460 5.89 21.49 18.00
C ASP A 460 6.74 20.68 18.99
N LEU A 461 6.98 19.40 18.68
CA LEU A 461 7.87 18.53 19.44
C LEU A 461 8.91 17.88 18.53
N THR A 462 10.18 18.14 18.82
CA THR A 462 11.32 17.42 18.24
C THR A 462 12.05 16.64 19.33
N ILE A 463 12.21 15.33 19.14
CA ILE A 463 13.01 14.47 20.00
C ILE A 463 14.21 13.95 19.20
N THR A 464 15.42 14.11 19.72
CA THR A 464 16.66 13.67 19.05
C THR A 464 17.56 12.88 20.00
N SER A 465 17.95 11.68 19.59
CA SER A 465 19.03 10.88 20.22
C SER A 465 20.17 10.68 19.21
N ASN A 466 21.34 11.26 19.51
CA ASN A 466 22.46 11.33 18.54
C ASN A 466 23.24 10.02 18.42
N GLU A 467 23.31 9.18 19.46
CA GLU A 467 24.08 7.94 19.49
C GLU A 467 23.25 6.67 19.82
N ALA A 468 22.04 6.83 20.38
CA ALA A 468 21.21 5.71 20.86
C ALA A 468 19.76 5.76 20.31
N GLY A 469 18.78 5.44 21.16
CA GLY A 469 17.37 5.25 20.80
C GLY A 469 16.44 6.22 21.50
N VAL A 470 15.22 6.34 20.99
CA VAL A 470 14.12 7.08 21.63
C VAL A 470 13.03 6.09 22.01
N GLU A 471 12.59 6.12 23.26
CA GLU A 471 11.47 5.34 23.77
C GLU A 471 10.48 6.25 24.49
N VAL A 472 9.23 6.24 24.00
CA VAL A 472 8.09 6.93 24.63
C VAL A 472 7.02 5.89 24.92
N THR A 473 6.80 5.58 26.19
CA THR A 473 5.90 4.49 26.63
C THR A 473 4.44 4.93 26.71
N GLY A 474 4.18 6.23 26.86
CA GLY A 474 2.83 6.79 26.86
C GLY A 474 2.42 7.37 25.51
N PRO A 475 1.14 7.71 25.34
CA PRO A 475 0.64 8.30 24.11
C PRO A 475 1.06 9.77 23.98
N ILE A 476 1.31 10.20 22.73
CA ILE A 476 1.66 11.58 22.37
C ILE A 476 0.40 12.27 21.83
N GLY A 477 0.05 13.42 22.38
CA GLY A 477 -1.07 14.26 21.93
C GLY A 477 -2.46 13.73 22.26
N ALA A 478 -2.59 12.81 23.23
CA ALA A 478 -3.84 12.12 23.50
C ALA A 478 -4.93 13.02 24.11
N SER A 479 -4.59 13.90 25.04
CA SER A 479 -5.53 14.87 25.61
C SER A 479 -5.54 16.18 24.84
N GLU A 480 -4.37 16.67 24.46
CA GLU A 480 -4.18 17.87 23.65
C GLU A 480 -3.16 17.58 22.55
N ALA A 481 -3.59 17.67 21.30
CA ALA A 481 -2.76 17.34 20.16
C ALA A 481 -1.67 18.40 19.96
N ILE A 482 -0.43 17.93 19.84
CA ILE A 482 0.71 18.75 19.41
C ILE A 482 0.56 19.13 17.92
N ASP A 483 1.29 20.14 17.43
CA ASP A 483 1.23 20.52 16.02
C ASP A 483 2.09 19.59 15.15
N VAL A 484 3.42 19.66 15.23
CA VAL A 484 4.32 18.73 14.52
C VAL A 484 5.06 17.80 15.49
N LEU A 485 5.24 16.53 15.08
CA LEU A 485 6.10 15.56 15.76
C LEU A 485 7.27 15.14 14.87
N ALA A 486 8.50 15.33 15.35
CA ALA A 486 9.70 14.80 14.71
C ALA A 486 10.54 14.02 15.72
N VAL A 487 10.73 12.71 15.48
CA VAL A 487 11.57 11.84 16.32
C VAL A 487 12.75 11.35 15.50
N ASN A 488 13.97 11.67 15.93
CA ASN A 488 15.22 11.31 15.28
C ASN A 488 16.06 10.44 16.23
N ALA A 489 16.45 9.24 15.81
CA ALA A 489 17.27 8.35 16.62
C ALA A 489 18.33 7.63 15.78
N ALA A 490 19.54 7.50 16.33
CA ALA A 490 20.64 6.80 15.66
C ALA A 490 20.43 5.27 15.55
N THR A 491 19.67 4.66 16.47
CA THR A 491 19.51 3.19 16.55
C THR A 491 18.06 2.72 16.38
N SER A 492 17.15 3.15 17.25
CA SER A 492 15.75 2.73 17.23
C SER A 492 14.82 3.79 17.80
N ILE A 493 13.58 3.82 17.30
CA ILE A 493 12.47 4.59 17.84
C ILE A 493 11.40 3.61 18.31
N ALA A 494 10.83 3.83 19.49
CA ALA A 494 9.64 3.12 19.97
C ALA A 494 8.63 4.13 20.52
N VAL A 495 7.42 4.12 19.97
CA VAL A 495 6.33 5.03 20.35
C VAL A 495 5.02 4.27 20.49
N GLN A 496 4.20 4.66 21.47
CA GLN A 496 2.88 4.07 21.70
C GLN A 496 1.86 4.65 20.70
N ASP A 497 1.12 5.71 21.03
CA ASP A 497 0.20 6.38 20.09
C ASP A 497 0.68 7.80 19.79
N ALA A 498 0.24 8.41 18.69
CA ALA A 498 0.54 9.80 18.39
C ALA A 498 -0.62 10.50 17.67
N ARG A 499 -1.03 11.66 18.18
CA ARG A 499 -1.99 12.57 17.55
C ARG A 499 -1.37 13.95 17.35
N THR A 500 -1.39 14.43 16.11
CA THR A 500 -0.80 15.72 15.72
C THR A 500 -1.72 16.50 14.78
N ASN A 501 -1.72 17.83 14.85
CA ASN A 501 -2.46 18.68 13.89
C ASN A 501 -1.71 18.85 12.55
N GLY A 502 -0.39 18.66 12.57
CA GLY A 502 0.50 18.64 11.42
C GLY A 502 1.15 17.28 11.23
N SER A 503 2.37 17.26 10.68
CA SER A 503 3.06 16.04 10.25
C SER A 503 3.67 15.24 11.41
N GLN A 504 3.80 13.92 11.21
CA GLN A 504 4.56 13.00 12.05
C GLN A 504 5.75 12.43 11.26
N THR A 505 6.97 12.57 11.79
CA THR A 505 8.19 12.05 11.16
C THR A 505 9.01 11.22 12.14
N TYR A 506 9.28 9.97 11.80
CA TYR A 506 10.10 9.05 12.57
C TYR A 506 11.34 8.66 11.76
N THR A 507 12.48 9.23 12.14
CA THR A 507 13.77 9.05 11.48
C THR A 507 14.73 8.21 12.31
N GLY A 508 14.86 6.94 11.96
CA GLY A 508 15.83 6.04 12.57
C GLY A 508 15.95 4.74 11.76
N PRO A 509 16.96 3.89 12.01
CA PRO A 509 17.12 2.64 11.27
C PRO A 509 15.99 1.63 11.53
N ALA A 510 15.46 1.60 12.76
CA ALA A 510 14.34 0.76 13.18
C ALA A 510 13.29 1.62 13.90
N VAL A 511 12.02 1.43 13.57
CA VAL A 511 10.89 2.16 14.18
C VAL A 511 9.84 1.16 14.63
N ALA A 512 9.58 1.09 15.93
CA ALA A 512 8.53 0.30 16.52
C ALA A 512 7.31 1.18 16.76
N LEU A 513 6.22 0.85 16.07
CA LEU A 513 4.92 1.44 16.25
C LEU A 513 4.12 0.52 17.19
N ASN A 514 4.19 0.80 18.49
CA ASN A 514 3.67 -0.08 19.53
C ASN A 514 2.18 0.15 19.83
N GLY A 515 1.61 1.29 19.45
CA GLY A 515 0.21 1.63 19.71
C GLY A 515 -0.73 1.37 18.55
N GLU A 516 -1.98 1.74 18.81
CA GLU A 516 -3.13 1.46 17.95
C GLU A 516 -3.38 2.58 16.95
N THR A 517 -3.10 3.83 17.32
CA THR A 517 -3.49 5.00 16.52
C THR A 517 -2.35 5.99 16.32
N TYR A 518 -2.11 6.33 15.06
CA TYR A 518 -1.23 7.41 14.61
C TYR A 518 -2.04 8.33 13.70
N ASP A 519 -2.50 9.47 14.24
CA ASP A 519 -3.35 10.46 13.58
C ASP A 519 -2.55 11.73 13.29
N ALA A 520 -2.23 11.96 12.01
CA ALA A 520 -1.45 13.09 11.54
C ALA A 520 -2.31 14.03 10.69
N GLY A 521 -2.53 15.27 11.13
CA GLY A 521 -3.15 16.30 10.28
C GLY A 521 -2.27 16.77 9.10
N GLY A 522 -1.06 16.22 8.96
CA GLY A 522 -0.15 16.40 7.82
C GLY A 522 0.35 15.05 7.27
N ASP A 523 1.62 15.00 6.87
CA ASP A 523 2.25 13.77 6.36
C ASP A 523 2.65 12.83 7.51
N PHE A 524 2.61 11.52 7.25
CA PHE A 524 3.18 10.50 8.13
C PHE A 524 4.38 9.83 7.46
N THR A 525 5.57 9.94 8.04
CA THR A 525 6.80 9.40 7.45
C THR A 525 7.59 8.53 8.43
N VAL A 526 7.96 7.32 7.97
CA VAL A 526 8.86 6.40 8.66
C VAL A 526 10.04 6.06 7.74
N SER A 527 11.26 6.47 8.12
CA SER A 527 12.45 6.29 7.27
C SER A 527 13.23 4.99 7.54
N GLY A 528 12.90 4.27 8.60
CA GLY A 528 13.47 2.98 9.00
C GLY A 528 12.59 1.78 8.68
N ALA A 529 13.08 0.59 9.03
CA ALA A 529 12.25 -0.61 9.05
C ALA A 529 11.19 -0.48 10.16
N ALA A 530 9.91 -0.57 9.80
CA ALA A 530 8.81 -0.48 10.74
C ALA A 530 8.49 -1.85 11.35
N THR A 531 8.26 -1.89 12.66
CA THR A 531 7.77 -3.06 13.38
C THR A 531 6.47 -2.71 14.08
N LEU A 532 5.44 -3.53 13.89
CA LEU A 532 4.12 -3.35 14.48
C LEU A 532 3.91 -4.41 15.58
N ASP A 533 3.63 -3.97 16.81
CA ASP A 533 3.40 -4.90 17.92
C ASP A 533 1.98 -5.49 17.92
N GLY A 534 1.02 -4.75 17.36
CA GLY A 534 -0.39 -5.13 17.33
C GLY A 534 -1.16 -4.54 16.16
N VAL A 535 -2.43 -4.23 16.40
CA VAL A 535 -3.25 -3.49 15.43
C VAL A 535 -2.71 -2.07 15.38
N THR A 536 -2.38 -1.59 14.18
CA THR A 536 -1.86 -0.24 13.96
C THR A 536 -2.70 0.43 12.88
N THR A 537 -3.27 1.58 13.22
CA THR A 537 -3.99 2.46 12.32
C THR A 537 -3.16 3.73 12.12
N VAL A 538 -2.79 4.02 10.88
CA VAL A 538 -2.18 5.28 10.47
C VAL A 538 -3.23 6.04 9.68
N ASP A 539 -3.66 7.19 10.18
CA ASP A 539 -4.55 8.11 9.50
C ASP A 539 -3.79 9.42 9.29
N ALA A 540 -3.65 9.85 8.04
CA ALA A 540 -2.92 11.06 7.69
C ALA A 540 -3.74 11.89 6.74
N ASP A 541 -3.96 13.17 7.04
CA ASP A 541 -4.59 14.11 6.10
C ASP A 541 -3.67 14.38 4.88
N GLY A 542 -2.36 14.18 5.04
CA GLY A 542 -1.34 14.21 3.99
C GLY A 542 -1.00 12.83 3.42
N SER A 543 0.25 12.64 3.00
CA SER A 543 0.77 11.38 2.46
C SER A 543 1.36 10.48 3.55
N ILE A 544 1.33 9.16 3.31
CA ILE A 544 1.93 8.14 4.17
C ILE A 544 3.13 7.52 3.45
N LEU A 545 4.31 7.59 4.05
CA LEU A 545 5.55 7.05 3.49
C LEU A 545 6.26 6.11 4.46
N PHE A 546 6.43 4.86 4.05
CA PHE A 546 7.35 3.89 4.64
C PHE A 546 8.49 3.62 3.65
N THR A 547 9.71 3.98 4.01
CA THR A 547 10.85 3.84 3.07
C THR A 547 11.47 2.45 3.05
N ARG A 548 11.13 1.59 4.02
CA ARG A 548 11.66 0.23 4.21
C ARG A 548 10.52 -0.76 4.50
N THR A 549 10.88 -1.98 4.89
CA THR A 549 9.93 -3.06 5.22
C THR A 549 9.08 -2.72 6.43
N ILE A 550 7.83 -3.20 6.44
CA ILE A 550 6.92 -3.17 7.59
C ILE A 550 6.72 -4.61 8.06
N ASN A 551 6.97 -4.93 9.33
CA ASN A 551 6.90 -6.31 9.83
C ASN A 551 6.12 -6.40 11.14
N ALA A 552 5.63 -7.59 11.46
CA ALA A 552 5.08 -7.88 12.78
C ALA A 552 6.19 -8.08 13.82
N ALA A 553 6.01 -7.60 15.05
CA ALA A 553 6.84 -8.00 16.19
C ALA A 553 6.61 -9.48 16.56
N GLY A 554 5.40 -10.00 16.30
CA GLY A 554 4.97 -11.39 16.51
C GLY A 554 3.84 -11.83 15.58
N ALA A 555 3.80 -13.13 15.22
CA ALA A 555 3.14 -13.61 14.00
C ALA A 555 1.59 -13.71 13.99
N ALA A 556 0.84 -13.19 14.98
CA ALA A 556 -0.61 -13.52 15.09
C ALA A 556 -1.60 -12.34 15.14
N ILE A 557 -1.20 -11.12 15.49
CA ILE A 557 -2.15 -10.00 15.69
C ILE A 557 -1.78 -8.70 14.97
N ALA A 558 -0.56 -8.58 14.44
CA ALA A 558 -0.11 -7.34 13.84
C ALA A 558 -0.87 -7.03 12.55
N ARG A 559 -1.62 -5.93 12.50
CA ARG A 559 -2.42 -5.51 11.34
C ARG A 559 -2.10 -4.06 11.02
N LEU A 560 -1.98 -3.72 9.74
CA LEU A 560 -1.85 -2.34 9.31
C LEU A 560 -3.10 -1.87 8.58
N THR A 561 -3.70 -0.79 9.06
CA THR A 561 -4.62 0.03 8.29
C THR A 561 -3.96 1.39 8.08
N ALA A 562 -3.76 1.81 6.84
CA ALA A 562 -3.19 3.11 6.51
C ALA A 562 -4.14 3.86 5.58
N THR A 563 -4.53 5.07 5.96
CA THR A 563 -5.42 5.94 5.19
C THR A 563 -4.76 7.29 5.00
N ALA A 564 -4.44 7.64 3.76
CA ALA A 564 -3.98 8.98 3.40
C ALA A 564 -5.17 9.87 2.99
N GLY A 565 -5.00 11.18 3.08
CA GLY A 565 -6.02 12.16 2.76
C GLY A 565 -6.39 12.19 1.29
N SER A 566 -7.36 13.04 0.93
CA SER A 566 -7.99 13.06 -0.41
C SER A 566 -7.05 13.29 -1.61
N THR A 567 -5.84 13.79 -1.36
CA THR A 567 -4.78 13.99 -2.37
C THR A 567 -3.46 13.34 -1.94
N GLY A 568 -3.46 12.57 -0.86
CA GLY A 568 -2.28 11.94 -0.29
C GLY A 568 -2.01 10.58 -0.91
N ASP A 569 -0.73 10.25 -1.05
CA ASP A 569 -0.26 8.94 -1.48
C ASP A 569 -0.05 8.01 -0.27
N VAL A 570 -0.15 6.69 -0.49
CA VAL A 570 0.41 5.69 0.42
C VAL A 570 1.54 4.95 -0.29
N THR A 571 2.78 5.21 0.11
CA THR A 571 3.97 4.60 -0.50
C THR A 571 4.69 3.71 0.50
N VAL A 572 4.86 2.42 0.17
CA VAL A 572 5.69 1.47 0.90
C VAL A 572 6.77 0.93 -0.03
N ARG A 573 8.02 1.38 0.18
CA ARG A 573 9.15 1.01 -0.69
C ARG A 573 9.77 -0.35 -0.37
N GLY A 574 9.51 -0.90 0.82
CA GLY A 574 9.92 -2.25 1.19
C GLY A 574 8.76 -3.23 1.15
N VAL A 575 9.07 -4.53 1.14
CA VAL A 575 8.04 -5.58 1.22
C VAL A 575 7.33 -5.52 2.58
N ILE A 576 6.01 -5.48 2.56
CA ILE A 576 5.16 -5.61 3.77
C ILE A 576 5.19 -7.06 4.22
N GLY A 577 5.51 -7.33 5.48
CA GLY A 577 5.64 -8.68 6.02
C GLY A 577 6.84 -9.47 5.47
N GLY A 578 7.85 -8.79 4.90
CA GLY A 578 9.00 -9.44 4.26
C GLY A 578 9.89 -10.27 5.20
N VAL A 579 9.94 -9.93 6.49
CA VAL A 579 10.64 -10.69 7.54
C VAL A 579 9.65 -11.46 8.42
N ALA A 580 8.61 -10.77 8.91
CA ALA A 580 7.56 -11.36 9.73
C ALA A 580 6.21 -10.89 9.21
N ARG A 581 5.39 -11.87 8.78
CA ARG A 581 4.10 -11.64 8.11
C ARG A 581 3.11 -10.91 9.00
N LEU A 582 2.35 -10.00 8.40
CA LEU A 582 1.23 -9.34 9.09
C LEU A 582 0.00 -10.25 9.08
N ALA A 583 -0.90 -10.06 10.03
CA ALA A 583 -2.21 -10.69 10.01
C ALA A 583 -3.07 -10.16 8.85
N SER A 584 -2.98 -8.88 8.51
CA SER A 584 -3.61 -8.29 7.32
C SER A 584 -3.03 -6.91 7.03
N VAL A 585 -3.22 -6.42 5.81
CA VAL A 585 -2.91 -5.04 5.42
C VAL A 585 -4.07 -4.42 4.65
N SER A 586 -4.39 -3.16 4.93
CA SER A 586 -5.34 -2.34 4.18
C SER A 586 -4.76 -0.95 3.99
N LEU A 587 -4.40 -0.61 2.75
CA LEU A 587 -3.89 0.72 2.38
C LEU A 587 -4.96 1.44 1.55
N THR A 588 -5.27 2.67 1.93
CA THR A 588 -6.19 3.55 1.21
C THR A 588 -5.52 4.90 0.97
N ALA A 589 -5.44 5.33 -0.29
CA ALA A 589 -4.91 6.62 -0.69
C ALA A 589 -5.99 7.45 -1.39
N GLY A 590 -5.89 8.78 -1.30
CA GLY A 590 -6.69 9.68 -2.14
C GLY A 590 -6.18 9.73 -3.57
N ASP A 591 -4.86 9.61 -3.77
CA ASP A 591 -4.21 9.57 -5.09
C ASP A 591 -3.60 8.18 -5.38
N GLN A 592 -2.31 7.93 -5.11
CA GLN A 592 -1.65 6.66 -5.45
C GLN A 592 -1.38 5.76 -4.24
N VAL A 593 -1.58 4.46 -4.41
CA VAL A 593 -0.97 3.42 -3.56
C VAL A 593 0.19 2.78 -4.29
N THR A 594 1.41 2.87 -3.74
CA THR A 594 2.61 2.26 -4.33
C THR A 594 3.20 1.24 -3.36
N VAL A 595 3.27 -0.02 -3.77
CA VAL A 595 3.72 -1.14 -2.94
C VAL A 595 4.68 -2.06 -3.69
N ALA A 596 5.73 -2.51 -2.98
CA ALA A 596 6.77 -3.39 -3.52
C ALA A 596 6.57 -4.88 -3.14
N GLY A 597 5.34 -5.27 -2.79
CA GLY A 597 4.98 -6.62 -2.36
C GLY A 597 4.44 -6.68 -0.92
N ALA A 598 3.69 -7.73 -0.61
CA ALA A 598 3.08 -7.92 0.69
C ALA A 598 2.86 -9.40 1.05
N ASN A 599 3.24 -9.78 2.27
CA ASN A 599 3.09 -11.12 2.82
C ASN A 599 2.24 -11.07 4.09
N THR A 600 1.06 -11.69 4.05
CA THR A 600 0.09 -11.66 5.15
C THR A 600 -0.58 -13.01 5.39
N VAL A 601 -1.04 -13.28 6.61
CA VAL A 601 -1.85 -14.47 6.89
C VAL A 601 -3.28 -14.32 6.35
N GLY A 602 -3.88 -13.14 6.55
CA GLY A 602 -5.22 -12.77 6.11
C GLY A 602 -5.19 -11.74 4.98
N ASN A 603 -6.26 -10.96 4.85
CA ASN A 603 -6.54 -10.12 3.69
C ASN A 603 -5.47 -9.05 3.41
N GLN A 604 -5.32 -8.76 2.12
CA GLN A 604 -4.59 -7.62 1.58
C GLN A 604 -5.55 -6.75 0.77
N ARG A 605 -5.58 -5.45 1.04
CA ARG A 605 -6.39 -4.48 0.31
C ARG A 605 -5.56 -3.26 -0.04
N PHE A 606 -5.56 -2.87 -1.31
CA PHE A 606 -4.90 -1.68 -1.82
C PHE A 606 -5.94 -0.86 -2.58
N ALA A 607 -6.23 0.36 -2.12
CA ALA A 607 -7.29 1.21 -2.68
C ALA A 607 -6.78 2.62 -2.95
N GLY A 608 -6.90 3.12 -4.19
CA GLY A 608 -6.48 4.46 -4.57
C GLY A 608 -7.09 4.91 -5.90
N ALA A 609 -6.87 6.17 -6.28
CA ALA A 609 -7.14 6.64 -7.65
C ALA A 609 -6.19 6.00 -8.67
N GLY A 610 -5.03 5.51 -8.21
CA GLY A 610 -4.22 4.50 -8.89
C GLY A 610 -3.48 3.61 -7.89
N VAL A 611 -3.11 2.41 -8.33
CA VAL A 611 -2.38 1.42 -7.52
C VAL A 611 -1.19 0.89 -8.33
N ALA A 612 0.03 1.24 -7.94
CA ALA A 612 1.26 0.71 -8.50
C ALA A 612 1.72 -0.52 -7.71
N LEU A 613 1.82 -1.66 -8.40
CA LEU A 613 2.22 -2.94 -7.82
C LEU A 613 3.55 -3.39 -8.41
N ALA A 614 4.48 -3.77 -7.55
CA ALA A 614 5.69 -4.52 -7.91
C ALA A 614 5.89 -5.71 -6.96
N GLY A 615 6.58 -6.76 -7.41
CA GLY A 615 6.97 -7.89 -6.57
C GLY A 615 5.84 -8.88 -6.24
N ASP A 616 6.02 -9.61 -5.14
CA ASP A 616 5.13 -10.72 -4.76
C ASP A 616 4.12 -10.31 -3.67
N TYR A 617 2.88 -10.80 -3.82
CA TYR A 617 1.76 -10.61 -2.90
C TYR A 617 1.24 -11.98 -2.46
N ASP A 618 1.53 -12.38 -1.23
CA ASP A 618 1.19 -13.69 -0.69
C ASP A 618 0.28 -13.59 0.55
N SER A 619 -0.98 -14.01 0.39
CA SER A 619 -1.96 -14.14 1.47
C SER A 619 -2.26 -15.62 1.72
N ASP A 620 -1.99 -16.15 2.93
CA ASP A 620 -2.21 -17.59 3.21
C ASP A 620 -3.69 -18.00 3.09
N THR A 621 -4.56 -17.21 3.72
CA THR A 621 -5.99 -17.55 3.89
C THR A 621 -6.93 -16.43 3.44
N GLY A 622 -6.38 -15.27 3.11
CA GLY A 622 -7.16 -14.07 2.81
C GLY A 622 -7.31 -13.78 1.34
N ASN A 623 -8.08 -12.73 1.08
CA ASN A 623 -8.26 -12.13 -0.23
C ASN A 623 -7.13 -11.15 -0.55
N VAL A 624 -6.84 -10.97 -1.84
CA VAL A 624 -6.02 -9.86 -2.36
C VAL A 624 -6.90 -8.98 -3.25
N ALA A 625 -7.18 -7.76 -2.80
CA ALA A 625 -8.08 -6.84 -3.50
C ALA A 625 -7.37 -5.54 -3.89
N VAL A 626 -7.38 -5.24 -5.19
CA VAL A 626 -6.89 -4.00 -5.79
C VAL A 626 -8.09 -3.17 -6.24
N VAL A 627 -8.25 -1.99 -5.65
CA VAL A 627 -9.40 -1.11 -5.87
C VAL A 627 -8.95 0.20 -6.47
N GLY A 628 -9.28 0.40 -7.74
CA GLY A 628 -8.76 1.48 -8.58
C GLY A 628 -7.97 0.93 -9.78
N PRO A 629 -7.61 1.79 -10.75
CA PRO A 629 -6.70 1.43 -11.84
C PRO A 629 -5.37 0.91 -11.30
N ALA A 630 -4.90 -0.22 -11.81
CA ALA A 630 -3.65 -0.83 -11.41
C ALA A 630 -2.57 -0.66 -12.49
N THR A 631 -1.36 -0.32 -12.07
CA THR A 631 -0.16 -0.29 -12.90
C THR A 631 0.81 -1.34 -12.38
N ILE A 632 1.27 -2.23 -13.26
CA ILE A 632 2.25 -3.26 -12.95
C ILE A 632 3.66 -2.71 -13.23
N GLU A 633 4.48 -2.52 -12.20
CA GLU A 633 5.85 -1.95 -12.28
C GLU A 633 6.91 -3.05 -12.11
N GLY A 634 7.13 -3.86 -13.14
CA GLY A 634 7.90 -5.10 -13.08
C GLY A 634 7.03 -6.34 -12.84
N PRO A 635 7.59 -7.56 -12.90
CA PRO A 635 6.82 -8.79 -12.70
C PRO A 635 6.08 -8.80 -11.36
N VAL A 636 4.78 -9.12 -11.40
CA VAL A 636 3.92 -9.23 -10.21
C VAL A 636 3.35 -10.63 -10.09
N THR A 637 3.53 -11.24 -8.91
CA THR A 637 2.88 -12.51 -8.55
C THR A 637 1.90 -12.26 -7.41
N ILE A 638 0.64 -12.63 -7.60
CA ILE A 638 -0.38 -12.62 -6.54
C ILE A 638 -0.77 -14.06 -6.24
N THR A 639 -0.58 -14.47 -4.98
CA THR A 639 -1.08 -15.73 -4.44
C THR A 639 -2.06 -15.42 -3.31
N ALA A 640 -3.36 -15.51 -3.61
CA ALA A 640 -4.43 -15.34 -2.66
C ALA A 640 -4.90 -16.69 -2.12
N GLY A 641 -4.97 -16.83 -0.80
CA GLY A 641 -5.50 -18.02 -0.14
C GLY A 641 -6.99 -18.24 -0.43
N ASP A 642 -7.74 -17.15 -0.58
CA ASP A 642 -9.14 -17.17 -1.02
C ASP A 642 -9.27 -16.58 -2.44
N SER A 643 -9.67 -15.32 -2.59
CA SER A 643 -9.96 -14.69 -3.90
C SER A 643 -9.02 -13.53 -4.23
N ALA A 644 -8.81 -13.28 -5.54
CA ALA A 644 -8.07 -12.12 -6.04
C ALA A 644 -8.95 -11.25 -6.95
N SER A 645 -8.93 -9.93 -6.79
CA SER A 645 -9.79 -9.04 -7.57
C SER A 645 -9.14 -7.70 -7.91
N PHE A 646 -9.36 -7.26 -9.15
CA PHE A 646 -9.05 -5.94 -9.66
C PHE A 646 -10.35 -5.24 -10.06
N SER A 647 -10.67 -4.12 -9.43
CA SER A 647 -11.96 -3.44 -9.64
C SER A 647 -11.99 -2.52 -10.87
N SER A 648 -10.85 -2.30 -11.54
CA SER A 648 -10.70 -1.37 -12.66
C SER A 648 -9.67 -1.92 -13.67
N THR A 649 -9.12 -1.05 -14.53
CA THR A 649 -8.10 -1.42 -15.52
C THR A 649 -6.82 -1.92 -14.86
N VAL A 650 -6.09 -2.76 -15.58
CA VAL A 650 -4.76 -3.23 -15.18
C VAL A 650 -3.83 -3.06 -16.37
N ASP A 651 -2.83 -2.20 -16.28
CA ASP A 651 -1.90 -1.90 -17.36
C ASP A 651 -0.44 -2.13 -16.93
N ALA A 652 0.46 -2.38 -17.87
CA ALA A 652 1.90 -2.36 -17.60
C ALA A 652 2.43 -0.92 -17.44
N ALA A 653 3.57 -0.76 -16.78
CA ALA A 653 4.24 0.51 -16.66
C ALA A 653 4.79 1.00 -18.01
N ALA A 654 5.13 2.28 -18.08
CA ALA A 654 5.71 2.89 -19.27
C ALA A 654 7.10 2.27 -19.56
N GLY A 655 7.15 1.34 -20.51
CA GLY A 655 8.35 0.57 -20.84
C GLY A 655 8.06 -0.85 -21.35
N GLY A 656 6.91 -1.41 -20.98
CA GLY A 656 6.51 -2.78 -21.34
C GLY A 656 7.37 -3.86 -20.66
N GLY A 657 7.05 -5.13 -20.89
CA GLY A 657 7.78 -6.28 -20.32
C GLY A 657 7.35 -6.67 -18.90
N ASP A 658 6.24 -6.12 -18.41
CA ASP A 658 5.71 -6.41 -17.08
C ASP A 658 4.65 -7.52 -17.15
N SER A 659 4.94 -8.67 -16.54
CA SER A 659 4.03 -9.83 -16.48
C SER A 659 3.23 -9.87 -15.19
N LEU A 660 2.02 -10.42 -15.26
CA LEU A 660 1.12 -10.59 -14.13
C LEU A 660 0.72 -12.06 -13.98
N THR A 661 1.07 -12.65 -12.83
CA THR A 661 0.58 -13.96 -12.41
C THR A 661 -0.38 -13.81 -11.23
N VAL A 662 -1.59 -14.36 -11.32
CA VAL A 662 -2.60 -14.32 -10.26
C VAL A 662 -3.09 -15.74 -9.97
N THR A 663 -3.02 -16.17 -8.73
CA THR A 663 -3.51 -17.47 -8.26
C THR A 663 -4.43 -17.28 -7.07
N ALA A 664 -5.69 -17.72 -7.19
CA ALA A 664 -6.65 -17.83 -6.10
C ALA A 664 -6.80 -19.31 -5.72
N GLN A 665 -6.34 -19.69 -4.52
CA GLN A 665 -6.22 -21.10 -4.11
C GLN A 665 -7.54 -21.76 -3.77
N ALA A 666 -8.51 -21.01 -3.22
CA ALA A 666 -9.83 -21.52 -2.85
C ALA A 666 -10.98 -20.76 -3.52
N GLY A 667 -10.74 -19.50 -3.92
CA GLY A 667 -11.76 -18.58 -4.43
C GLY A 667 -11.65 -18.28 -5.91
N SER A 668 -12.12 -17.09 -6.28
CA SER A 668 -12.23 -16.61 -7.66
C SER A 668 -11.15 -15.59 -8.02
N VAL A 669 -10.88 -15.43 -9.32
CA VAL A 669 -10.11 -14.32 -9.88
C VAL A 669 -11.04 -13.42 -10.69
N ALA A 670 -11.02 -12.10 -10.44
CA ALA A 670 -11.87 -11.16 -11.17
C ALA A 670 -11.08 -9.94 -11.68
N PHE A 671 -11.18 -9.68 -12.99
CA PHE A 671 -10.73 -8.45 -13.63
C PHE A 671 -11.95 -7.69 -14.16
N ALA A 672 -12.39 -6.67 -13.41
CA ALA A 672 -13.60 -5.91 -13.76
C ALA A 672 -13.36 -4.88 -14.88
N GLY A 673 -12.14 -4.39 -15.05
CA GLY A 673 -11.72 -3.52 -16.14
C GLY A 673 -10.82 -4.23 -17.14
N ILE A 674 -10.52 -3.55 -18.25
CA ILE A 674 -9.66 -4.05 -19.32
C ILE A 674 -8.24 -4.26 -18.77
N VAL A 675 -7.63 -5.40 -19.13
CA VAL A 675 -6.22 -5.70 -18.85
C VAL A 675 -5.40 -5.39 -20.11
N GLY A 676 -4.36 -4.57 -20.00
CA GLY A 676 -3.50 -4.17 -21.10
C GLY A 676 -4.15 -3.21 -22.11
N GLY A 677 -5.17 -2.45 -21.68
CA GLY A 677 -5.93 -1.56 -22.56
C GLY A 677 -5.16 -0.31 -22.99
N THR A 678 -4.33 0.25 -22.10
CA THR A 678 -3.48 1.41 -22.38
C THR A 678 -2.06 0.98 -22.75
N THR A 679 -1.48 0.11 -21.92
CA THR A 679 -0.16 -0.48 -22.13
C THR A 679 -0.30 -1.97 -21.92
N ALA A 680 -0.13 -2.75 -23.00
CA ALA A 680 -0.23 -4.20 -22.95
C ALA A 680 0.72 -4.77 -21.89
N ILE A 681 0.23 -5.72 -21.11
CA ILE A 681 1.06 -6.54 -20.24
C ILE A 681 1.93 -7.48 -21.08
N ASP A 682 3.05 -7.95 -20.54
CA ASP A 682 3.92 -8.90 -21.24
C ASP A 682 3.19 -10.24 -21.34
N GLY A 683 2.99 -10.92 -20.21
CA GLY A 683 2.18 -12.15 -20.12
C GLY A 683 1.15 -12.08 -19.00
N LEU A 684 -0.02 -12.70 -19.22
CA LEU A 684 -1.02 -12.94 -18.18
C LEU A 684 -1.15 -14.43 -17.88
N ARG A 685 -0.96 -14.79 -16.60
CA ARG A 685 -1.36 -16.10 -16.10
C ARG A 685 -2.31 -15.95 -14.92
N ALA A 686 -3.57 -16.32 -15.10
CA ALA A 686 -4.58 -16.27 -14.04
C ALA A 686 -5.13 -17.67 -13.76
N THR A 687 -5.08 -18.09 -12.50
CA THR A 687 -5.58 -19.38 -12.02
C THR A 687 -6.57 -19.15 -10.87
N ALA A 688 -7.79 -19.65 -10.99
CA ALA A 688 -8.81 -19.62 -9.95
C ALA A 688 -9.26 -21.04 -9.61
N ALA A 689 -9.62 -21.28 -8.35
CA ALA A 689 -10.19 -22.56 -7.94
C ALA A 689 -11.65 -22.71 -8.40
N THR A 690 -12.40 -21.61 -8.48
CA THR A 690 -13.82 -21.62 -8.87
C THR A 690 -14.06 -20.90 -10.19
N THR A 691 -14.18 -19.58 -10.16
CA THR A 691 -14.51 -18.74 -11.31
C THR A 691 -13.37 -17.78 -11.63
N LEU A 692 -13.06 -17.63 -12.90
CA LEU A 692 -12.21 -16.57 -13.43
C LEU A 692 -13.05 -15.70 -14.36
N ALA A 693 -13.33 -14.47 -13.94
CA ALA A 693 -14.11 -13.51 -14.71
C ALA A 693 -13.21 -12.37 -15.19
N THR A 694 -13.27 -12.03 -16.47
CA THR A 694 -12.40 -10.99 -17.03
C THR A 694 -13.11 -10.16 -18.08
N ALA A 695 -12.84 -8.85 -18.11
CA ALA A 695 -13.10 -8.02 -19.28
C ALA A 695 -12.08 -8.33 -20.40
N SER A 696 -11.94 -7.45 -21.40
CA SER A 696 -10.96 -7.61 -22.49
C SER A 696 -9.53 -7.69 -21.95
N ILE A 697 -8.69 -8.49 -22.60
CA ILE A 697 -7.26 -8.66 -22.27
C ILE A 697 -6.41 -8.43 -23.52
N THR A 698 -5.35 -7.64 -23.39
CA THR A 698 -4.29 -7.50 -24.40
C THR A 698 -2.94 -7.81 -23.76
N SER A 699 -2.24 -8.81 -24.28
CA SER A 699 -0.91 -9.24 -23.85
C SER A 699 0.05 -9.26 -25.02
N SER A 700 1.31 -8.85 -24.81
CA SER A 700 2.36 -8.88 -25.83
C SER A 700 3.01 -10.28 -25.98
N ASP A 701 2.77 -11.17 -25.03
CA ASP A 701 3.18 -12.57 -24.96
C ASP A 701 1.92 -13.46 -24.71
N GLU A 702 1.94 -14.38 -23.75
CA GLU A 702 0.86 -15.36 -23.54
C GLU A 702 -0.32 -14.83 -22.72
N ILE A 703 -1.52 -15.38 -22.99
CA ILE A 703 -2.67 -15.33 -22.10
C ILE A 703 -3.00 -16.76 -21.68
N THR A 704 -2.83 -17.09 -20.39
CA THR A 704 -3.25 -18.37 -19.82
C THR A 704 -4.28 -18.17 -18.70
N LEU A 705 -5.51 -18.64 -18.92
CA LEU A 705 -6.61 -18.60 -17.96
C LEU A 705 -6.99 -20.03 -17.54
N ILE A 706 -7.02 -20.30 -16.23
CA ILE A 706 -7.31 -21.62 -15.68
C ILE A 706 -8.34 -21.50 -14.55
N ALA A 707 -9.49 -22.16 -14.67
CA ALA A 707 -10.51 -22.22 -13.63
C ALA A 707 -11.48 -23.39 -13.85
N GLU A 708 -12.37 -23.67 -12.91
CA GLU A 708 -13.53 -24.54 -13.20
C GLU A 708 -14.46 -23.87 -14.22
N ALA A 709 -14.72 -22.56 -14.03
CA ALA A 709 -15.47 -21.72 -14.95
C ALA A 709 -14.72 -20.43 -15.31
N ILE A 710 -14.64 -20.11 -16.59
CA ILE A 710 -14.03 -18.90 -17.15
C ILE A 710 -15.16 -18.07 -17.78
N GLU A 711 -15.41 -16.86 -17.29
CA GLU A 711 -16.42 -15.94 -17.84
C GLU A 711 -15.71 -14.81 -18.60
N LEU A 712 -15.89 -14.80 -19.92
CA LEU A 712 -15.36 -13.77 -20.81
C LEU A 712 -16.42 -12.68 -20.97
N ASN A 713 -16.21 -11.58 -20.25
CA ASN A 713 -17.08 -10.41 -20.21
C ASN A 713 -16.65 -9.29 -21.18
N GLY A 714 -15.47 -9.43 -21.80
CA GLY A 714 -14.91 -8.48 -22.76
C GLY A 714 -15.26 -8.84 -24.20
N SER A 715 -14.93 -7.94 -25.13
CA SER A 715 -15.11 -8.18 -26.57
C SER A 715 -13.84 -8.71 -27.24
N THR A 716 -12.67 -8.58 -26.62
CA THR A 716 -11.39 -8.87 -27.27
C THR A 716 -10.39 -9.48 -26.30
N TYR A 717 -9.75 -10.58 -26.71
CA TYR A 717 -8.69 -11.25 -25.98
C TYR A 717 -7.53 -11.52 -26.93
N THR A 718 -6.47 -10.72 -26.85
CA THR A 718 -5.36 -10.75 -27.81
C THR A 718 -4.06 -11.13 -27.11
N ALA A 719 -3.48 -12.26 -27.48
CA ALA A 719 -2.17 -12.73 -27.04
C ALA A 719 -1.14 -12.58 -28.16
N GLY A 720 0.02 -11.99 -27.86
CA GLY A 720 1.15 -11.90 -28.78
C GLY A 720 1.89 -13.22 -29.01
N THR A 721 1.57 -14.26 -28.22
CA THR A 721 1.96 -15.65 -28.48
C THR A 721 0.76 -16.59 -28.34
N GLU A 722 0.70 -17.45 -27.31
CA GLU A 722 -0.36 -18.44 -27.12
C GLU A 722 -1.55 -17.85 -26.32
N LEU A 723 -2.78 -18.16 -26.75
CA LEU A 723 -3.99 -17.95 -25.95
C LEU A 723 -4.51 -19.30 -25.48
N LYS A 724 -4.53 -19.51 -24.17
CA LYS A 724 -4.90 -20.78 -23.54
C LYS A 724 -5.98 -20.62 -22.49
N LEU A 725 -7.10 -21.33 -22.68
CA LEU A 725 -8.21 -21.40 -21.73
C LEU A 725 -8.41 -22.84 -21.25
N THR A 726 -8.35 -23.04 -19.92
CA THR A 726 -8.56 -24.35 -19.28
C THR A 726 -9.66 -24.25 -18.24
N GLY A 727 -10.85 -24.77 -18.58
CA GLY A 727 -12.08 -24.60 -17.80
C GLY A 727 -13.29 -24.43 -18.72
N ALA A 728 -14.50 -24.56 -18.17
CA ALA A 728 -15.71 -24.25 -18.94
C ALA A 728 -15.77 -22.75 -19.25
N VAL A 729 -15.85 -22.38 -20.52
CA VAL A 729 -15.82 -20.99 -21.00
C VAL A 729 -17.25 -20.49 -21.25
N GLY A 730 -17.65 -19.45 -20.54
CA GLY A 730 -18.89 -18.71 -20.71
C GLY A 730 -18.67 -17.41 -21.47
N ILE A 731 -19.39 -17.20 -22.56
CA ILE A 731 -19.35 -15.97 -23.37
C ILE A 731 -20.56 -15.09 -23.05
N THR A 732 -20.37 -13.83 -22.64
CA THR A 732 -21.50 -12.94 -22.30
C THR A 732 -21.92 -11.99 -23.42
N GLN A 733 -21.02 -11.71 -24.35
CA GLN A 733 -21.18 -10.76 -25.46
C GLN A 733 -20.30 -11.19 -26.65
N ASP A 734 -20.45 -10.52 -27.79
CA ASP A 734 -19.61 -10.82 -28.96
C ASP A 734 -18.13 -10.71 -28.60
N THR A 735 -17.38 -11.77 -28.89
CA THR A 735 -16.02 -11.96 -28.39
C THR A 735 -15.09 -12.44 -29.50
N ASP A 736 -13.95 -11.76 -29.61
CA ASP A 736 -12.83 -12.15 -30.46
C ASP A 736 -11.69 -12.70 -29.59
N LEU A 737 -11.26 -13.92 -29.90
CA LEU A 737 -10.09 -14.57 -29.31
C LEU A 737 -8.98 -14.62 -30.36
N THR A 738 -7.89 -13.90 -30.14
CA THR A 738 -6.77 -13.82 -31.10
C THR A 738 -5.48 -14.23 -30.42
N GLY A 739 -4.81 -15.23 -30.97
CA GLY A 739 -3.43 -15.57 -30.63
C GLY A 739 -2.54 -15.40 -31.86
N ALA A 740 -1.42 -14.70 -31.72
CA ALA A 740 -0.42 -14.72 -32.78
C ALA A 740 0.15 -16.14 -32.98
N GLY A 741 0.21 -16.92 -31.90
CA GLY A 741 0.47 -18.37 -31.88
C GLY A 741 -0.83 -19.18 -31.77
N ALA A 742 -0.76 -20.35 -31.13
CA ALA A 742 -1.90 -21.25 -31.03
C ALA A 742 -3.02 -20.67 -30.13
N VAL A 743 -4.27 -21.00 -30.47
CA VAL A 743 -5.42 -20.78 -29.58
C VAL A 743 -5.94 -22.12 -29.09
N ILE A 744 -5.82 -22.38 -27.79
CA ILE A 744 -6.10 -23.69 -27.18
C ILE A 744 -7.17 -23.55 -26.11
N ILE A 745 -8.32 -24.19 -26.33
CA ILE A 745 -9.44 -24.22 -25.40
C ILE A 745 -9.78 -25.66 -25.06
N THR A 746 -9.65 -26.03 -23.79
CA THR A 746 -9.78 -27.42 -23.35
C THR A 746 -11.09 -27.76 -22.65
N GLY A 747 -11.84 -26.76 -22.20
CA GLY A 747 -13.18 -26.95 -21.62
C GLY A 747 -14.28 -26.53 -22.59
N SER A 748 -15.53 -26.86 -22.25
CA SER A 748 -16.69 -26.56 -23.09
C SER A 748 -16.85 -25.05 -23.28
N ILE A 749 -17.28 -24.61 -24.46
CA ILE A 749 -17.60 -23.21 -24.72
C ILE A 749 -19.11 -23.08 -24.84
N ASP A 750 -19.74 -22.26 -24.02
CA ASP A 750 -21.17 -22.04 -24.07
C ASP A 750 -21.48 -20.54 -23.93
N ARG A 751 -22.67 -20.14 -24.36
CA ARG A 751 -23.21 -18.86 -23.95
C ARG A 751 -23.37 -18.83 -22.43
N SER A 752 -22.82 -17.79 -21.80
CA SER A 752 -22.99 -17.55 -20.37
C SER A 752 -24.47 -17.33 -20.02
N PRO A 753 -24.97 -17.84 -18.87
CA PRO A 753 -26.31 -17.52 -18.39
C PRO A 753 -26.56 -16.02 -18.18
N ALA A 754 -25.51 -15.21 -18.05
CA ALA A 754 -25.59 -13.76 -17.89
C ALA A 754 -25.74 -13.00 -19.24
N ALA A 755 -25.58 -13.67 -20.38
CA ALA A 755 -25.68 -13.05 -21.70
C ALA A 755 -27.11 -12.58 -22.02
N ALA A 756 -27.24 -11.39 -22.62
CA ALA A 756 -28.54 -10.84 -23.02
C ALA A 756 -29.14 -11.51 -24.28
N GLY A 757 -28.30 -12.09 -25.13
CA GLY A 757 -28.64 -12.71 -26.42
C GLY A 757 -27.74 -13.91 -26.71
N ALA A 758 -27.73 -14.40 -27.95
CA ALA A 758 -26.74 -15.40 -28.39
C ALA A 758 -25.52 -14.65 -28.95
N PRO A 759 -24.39 -14.60 -28.21
CA PRO A 759 -23.23 -13.85 -28.65
C PRO A 759 -22.46 -14.57 -29.76
N ASN A 760 -21.83 -13.80 -30.63
CA ASN A 760 -20.93 -14.31 -31.65
C ASN A 760 -19.54 -14.58 -31.05
N LEU A 761 -18.84 -15.58 -31.57
CA LEU A 761 -17.48 -15.92 -31.19
C LEU A 761 -16.59 -16.02 -32.43
N ALA A 762 -15.55 -15.22 -32.49
CA ALA A 762 -14.48 -15.37 -33.45
C ALA A 762 -13.21 -15.88 -32.76
N ILE A 763 -12.55 -16.86 -33.35
CA ILE A 763 -11.29 -17.44 -32.87
C ILE A 763 -10.28 -17.39 -34.00
N THR A 764 -9.15 -16.73 -33.78
CA THR A 764 -8.11 -16.52 -34.80
C THR A 764 -6.74 -16.91 -34.25
N SER A 765 -6.05 -17.79 -34.97
CA SER A 765 -4.63 -18.07 -34.78
C SER A 765 -3.84 -17.57 -36.01
N GLU A 766 -2.94 -16.61 -35.82
CA GLU A 766 -2.28 -15.93 -36.94
C GLU A 766 -1.11 -16.74 -37.56
N ASN A 767 -0.40 -17.55 -36.77
CA ASN A 767 0.78 -18.30 -37.23
C ASN A 767 0.78 -19.77 -36.77
N SER A 768 -0.36 -20.30 -36.33
CA SER A 768 -0.49 -21.66 -35.79
C SER A 768 -1.91 -22.20 -36.00
N GLY A 769 -2.37 -23.08 -35.13
CA GLY A 769 -3.70 -23.69 -35.19
C GLY A 769 -4.65 -23.30 -34.06
N VAL A 770 -5.92 -23.62 -34.28
CA VAL A 770 -6.99 -23.54 -33.28
C VAL A 770 -7.32 -24.95 -32.78
N VAL A 771 -7.39 -25.11 -31.46
CA VAL A 771 -7.62 -26.40 -30.80
C VAL A 771 -8.80 -26.28 -29.83
N LEU A 772 -9.93 -26.89 -30.16
CA LEU A 772 -11.15 -26.95 -29.35
C LEU A 772 -11.41 -28.40 -28.91
N ASN A 773 -10.92 -28.78 -27.72
CA ASN A 773 -10.96 -30.18 -27.26
C ASN A 773 -12.29 -30.61 -26.63
N ALA A 774 -13.22 -29.67 -26.43
CA ALA A 774 -14.48 -29.93 -25.76
C ALA A 774 -15.62 -29.23 -26.50
N PRO A 775 -16.88 -29.67 -26.28
CA PRO A 775 -17.99 -29.22 -27.10
C PRO A 775 -18.28 -27.72 -27.01
N VAL A 776 -18.73 -27.15 -28.12
CA VAL A 776 -19.16 -25.75 -28.26
C VAL A 776 -20.67 -25.67 -28.41
N GLY A 777 -21.34 -24.91 -27.55
CA GLY A 777 -22.75 -24.57 -27.61
C GLY A 777 -23.74 -25.70 -27.29
N GLN A 778 -23.26 -26.84 -26.77
CA GLN A 778 -24.11 -27.98 -26.43
C GLN A 778 -25.08 -27.70 -25.28
N THR A 779 -24.70 -26.87 -24.30
CA THR A 779 -25.58 -26.50 -23.19
C THR A 779 -26.40 -25.26 -23.54
N ARG A 780 -25.74 -24.25 -24.10
CA ARG A 780 -26.33 -22.98 -24.51
C ARG A 780 -25.62 -22.50 -25.77
N ARG A 781 -26.28 -22.69 -26.91
CA ARG A 781 -25.79 -22.30 -28.24
C ARG A 781 -25.39 -20.82 -28.31
N LEU A 782 -24.27 -20.59 -29.00
CA LEU A 782 -23.79 -19.27 -29.39
C LEU A 782 -24.61 -18.73 -30.58
N GLY A 783 -24.33 -17.49 -31.00
CA GLY A 783 -24.79 -16.91 -32.26
C GLY A 783 -24.01 -17.54 -33.42
N ASP A 784 -23.17 -16.76 -34.07
CA ASP A 784 -22.21 -17.24 -35.07
C ASP A 784 -20.92 -17.73 -34.41
N LEU A 785 -20.27 -18.73 -35.00
CA LEU A 785 -18.91 -19.16 -34.66
C LEU A 785 -18.03 -19.07 -35.90
N THR A 786 -16.97 -18.28 -35.81
CA THR A 786 -15.91 -18.20 -36.82
C THR A 786 -14.61 -18.74 -36.23
N VAL A 787 -13.95 -19.67 -36.93
CA VAL A 787 -12.65 -20.23 -36.56
C VAL A 787 -11.68 -20.05 -37.72
N ASP A 788 -10.63 -19.28 -37.50
CA ASP A 788 -9.55 -19.00 -38.44
C ASP A 788 -8.24 -19.57 -37.89
N GLY A 789 -7.77 -20.67 -38.48
CA GLY A 789 -6.46 -21.27 -38.15
C GLY A 789 -5.50 -21.12 -39.33
N ASP A 790 -4.33 -20.53 -39.12
CA ASP A 790 -3.31 -20.44 -40.18
C ASP A 790 -2.77 -21.81 -40.61
N VAL A 791 -2.69 -22.77 -39.68
CA VAL A 791 -2.19 -24.13 -39.94
C VAL A 791 -3.30 -25.16 -39.88
N ASN A 792 -4.03 -25.23 -38.77
CA ASN A 792 -5.08 -26.24 -38.59
C ASN A 792 -6.21 -25.77 -37.66
N ALA A 793 -7.32 -26.50 -37.70
CA ALA A 793 -8.45 -26.35 -36.79
C ALA A 793 -8.91 -27.73 -36.29
N PHE A 794 -8.66 -28.04 -35.02
CA PHE A 794 -9.18 -29.24 -34.35
C PHE A 794 -10.46 -28.92 -33.61
N LEU A 795 -11.57 -29.54 -34.01
CA LEU A 795 -12.90 -29.18 -33.55
C LEU A 795 -13.59 -30.39 -32.91
N ALA A 796 -14.00 -30.26 -31.65
CA ALA A 796 -14.94 -31.18 -31.01
C ALA A 796 -16.39 -30.93 -31.52
N ASP A 797 -17.41 -31.46 -30.85
CA ASP A 797 -18.81 -31.21 -31.25
C ASP A 797 -19.15 -29.70 -31.21
N ILE A 798 -19.84 -29.19 -32.23
CA ILE A 798 -20.25 -27.79 -32.34
C ILE A 798 -21.76 -27.67 -32.56
N ALA A 799 -22.41 -26.80 -31.80
CA ALA A 799 -23.82 -26.45 -31.97
C ALA A 799 -24.01 -24.93 -31.82
N VAL A 800 -24.40 -24.25 -32.89
CA VAL A 800 -24.60 -22.79 -32.92
C VAL A 800 -26.00 -22.43 -33.41
N ASN A 801 -26.47 -21.22 -33.12
CA ASN A 801 -27.77 -20.73 -33.61
C ASN A 801 -27.66 -19.98 -34.95
N GLY A 802 -26.47 -19.45 -35.27
CA GLY A 802 -26.19 -18.78 -36.53
C GLY A 802 -25.24 -19.60 -37.39
N ASP A 803 -24.30 -18.93 -38.04
CA ASP A 803 -23.37 -19.54 -38.98
C ASP A 803 -22.20 -20.23 -38.28
N LEU A 804 -21.72 -21.34 -38.86
CA LEU A 804 -20.46 -21.97 -38.50
C LEU A 804 -19.48 -21.81 -39.67
N ILE A 805 -18.45 -20.99 -39.48
CA ILE A 805 -17.43 -20.74 -40.50
C ILE A 805 -16.07 -21.19 -39.97
N VAL A 806 -15.44 -22.11 -40.68
CA VAL A 806 -14.10 -22.62 -40.35
C VAL A 806 -13.20 -22.43 -41.57
N ARG A 807 -12.07 -21.74 -41.38
CA ARG A 807 -11.04 -21.53 -42.40
C ARG A 807 -9.70 -21.96 -41.83
N ALA A 808 -9.15 -23.06 -42.36
CA ALA A 808 -7.81 -23.53 -42.04
C ALA A 808 -7.34 -24.47 -43.16
N PRO A 809 -6.03 -24.58 -43.46
CA PRO A 809 -5.55 -25.56 -44.41
C PRO A 809 -5.99 -26.99 -44.07
N ASP A 810 -5.81 -27.39 -42.81
CA ASP A 810 -6.22 -28.70 -42.30
C ASP A 810 -7.31 -28.55 -41.23
N ILE A 811 -8.51 -29.11 -41.47
CA ILE A 811 -9.64 -29.13 -40.55
C ILE A 811 -9.85 -30.56 -40.05
N ALA A 812 -9.82 -30.75 -38.74
CA ALA A 812 -10.05 -32.04 -38.11
C ALA A 812 -11.33 -32.02 -37.27
N LEU A 813 -12.34 -32.75 -37.73
CA LEU A 813 -13.60 -32.96 -37.04
C LEU A 813 -13.46 -34.17 -36.10
N THR A 814 -13.12 -33.88 -34.86
CA THR A 814 -12.86 -34.90 -33.82
C THR A 814 -14.13 -35.32 -33.06
N GLY A 815 -15.21 -34.56 -33.23
CA GLY A 815 -16.54 -34.81 -32.65
C GLY A 815 -17.46 -35.60 -33.57
N SER A 816 -18.69 -35.80 -33.08
CA SER A 816 -19.77 -36.52 -33.74
C SER A 816 -20.83 -35.60 -34.36
N THR A 817 -20.97 -34.35 -33.89
CA THR A 817 -22.05 -33.46 -34.37
C THR A 817 -21.56 -32.03 -34.60
N TYR A 818 -21.91 -31.49 -35.77
CA TYR A 818 -21.64 -30.11 -36.18
C TYR A 818 -22.94 -29.51 -36.71
N SER A 819 -23.58 -28.64 -35.93
CA SER A 819 -24.91 -28.09 -36.22
C SER A 819 -24.90 -26.57 -36.24
N ALA A 820 -25.25 -25.98 -37.38
CA ALA A 820 -25.47 -24.56 -37.55
C ALA A 820 -26.97 -24.24 -37.67
N GLY A 821 -27.39 -23.13 -37.07
CA GLY A 821 -28.75 -22.60 -37.25
C GLY A 821 -28.87 -21.66 -38.46
N GLY A 822 -27.75 -21.28 -39.07
CA GLY A 822 -27.60 -20.64 -40.39
C GLY A 822 -26.81 -21.53 -41.35
N GLY A 823 -25.81 -21.00 -42.04
CA GLY A 823 -24.94 -21.72 -42.98
C GLY A 823 -23.72 -22.37 -42.30
N LEU A 824 -23.15 -23.37 -42.96
CA LEU A 824 -21.94 -24.06 -42.50
C LEU A 824 -20.89 -24.10 -43.61
N LEU A 825 -19.73 -23.47 -43.37
CA LEU A 825 -18.61 -23.44 -44.30
C LEU A 825 -17.36 -24.06 -43.67
N LEU A 826 -16.83 -25.11 -44.30
CA LEU A 826 -15.51 -25.66 -44.03
C LEU A 826 -14.60 -25.34 -45.24
N SER A 827 -13.66 -24.42 -45.04
CA SER A 827 -12.71 -23.99 -46.07
C SER A 827 -11.32 -24.53 -45.72
N GLY A 828 -11.03 -25.73 -46.21
CA GLY A 828 -9.84 -26.51 -45.87
C GLY A 828 -10.02 -27.99 -46.20
N ASP A 829 -8.91 -28.72 -46.25
CA ASP A 829 -8.94 -30.18 -46.29
C ASP A 829 -9.48 -30.70 -44.96
N THR A 830 -10.56 -31.48 -45.01
CA THR A 830 -11.36 -31.86 -43.85
C THR A 830 -11.23 -33.35 -43.59
N THR A 831 -10.91 -33.71 -42.35
CA THR A 831 -10.87 -35.11 -41.88
C THR A 831 -11.92 -35.35 -40.80
N VAL A 832 -12.53 -36.53 -40.80
CA VAL A 832 -13.49 -36.97 -39.77
C VAL A 832 -12.93 -38.16 -38.98
N ALA A 833 -12.91 -38.05 -37.64
CA ALA A 833 -12.30 -39.05 -36.78
C ALA A 833 -13.18 -40.31 -36.54
N GLY A 834 -14.48 -40.22 -36.83
CA GLY A 834 -15.47 -41.27 -36.61
C GLY A 834 -16.82 -40.90 -37.22
N ALA A 835 -17.89 -41.58 -36.80
CA ALA A 835 -19.23 -41.27 -37.29
C ALA A 835 -19.60 -39.81 -36.97
N THR A 836 -19.87 -39.02 -38.01
CA THR A 836 -20.05 -37.58 -37.92
C THR A 836 -21.33 -37.15 -38.63
N SER A 837 -22.05 -36.21 -38.03
CA SER A 837 -23.21 -35.54 -38.63
C SER A 837 -22.95 -34.05 -38.76
N ILE A 838 -23.06 -33.53 -39.98
CA ILE A 838 -22.95 -32.11 -40.34
C ILE A 838 -24.35 -31.63 -40.74
N SER A 839 -24.87 -30.63 -40.05
CA SER A 839 -26.22 -30.11 -40.30
C SER A 839 -26.25 -28.59 -40.27
N ALA A 840 -27.01 -28.01 -41.20
CA ALA A 840 -27.28 -26.59 -41.27
C ALA A 840 -28.74 -26.36 -41.66
N THR A 841 -29.27 -25.17 -41.36
CA THR A 841 -30.58 -24.76 -41.92
C THR A 841 -30.39 -24.23 -43.34
N ASP A 842 -29.35 -23.42 -43.55
CA ASP A 842 -28.94 -22.92 -44.86
C ASP A 842 -27.81 -23.81 -45.43
N THR A 843 -27.06 -23.27 -46.38
CA THR A 843 -26.11 -23.98 -47.22
C THR A 843 -25.00 -24.61 -46.39
N VAL A 844 -24.70 -25.88 -46.66
CA VAL A 844 -23.46 -26.54 -46.23
C VAL A 844 -22.46 -26.51 -47.38
N THR A 845 -21.29 -25.93 -47.17
CA THR A 845 -20.19 -25.91 -48.14
C THR A 845 -18.93 -26.50 -47.53
N ILE A 846 -18.36 -27.51 -48.19
CA ILE A 846 -17.05 -28.07 -47.87
C ILE A 846 -16.16 -27.86 -49.10
N ALA A 847 -15.14 -27.00 -48.96
CA ALA A 847 -14.37 -26.51 -50.09
C ALA A 847 -13.15 -27.38 -50.43
N GLY A 848 -12.51 -27.99 -49.43
CA GLY A 848 -11.36 -28.89 -49.61
C GLY A 848 -11.77 -30.35 -49.74
N THR A 849 -10.77 -31.24 -49.65
CA THR A 849 -11.01 -32.69 -49.60
C THR A 849 -11.78 -33.09 -48.33
N LEU A 850 -12.46 -34.23 -48.36
CA LEU A 850 -13.23 -34.74 -47.23
C LEU A 850 -12.96 -36.22 -47.02
N ASP A 851 -12.13 -36.55 -46.03
CA ASP A 851 -11.60 -37.90 -45.82
C ASP A 851 -11.84 -38.42 -44.41
N THR A 852 -11.75 -39.74 -44.21
CA THR A 852 -11.60 -40.29 -42.87
C THR A 852 -10.21 -39.95 -42.32
N ASP A 853 -10.10 -39.60 -41.04
CA ASP A 853 -8.81 -39.41 -40.36
C ASP A 853 -7.91 -40.65 -40.49
N ASP A 854 -6.62 -40.43 -40.75
CA ASP A 854 -5.58 -41.46 -40.84
C ASP A 854 -5.48 -42.30 -39.56
N ASP A 855 -5.73 -41.68 -38.40
CA ASP A 855 -5.69 -42.32 -37.09
C ASP A 855 -6.98 -43.09 -36.74
N ALA A 856 -8.03 -42.99 -37.56
CA ALA A 856 -9.30 -43.67 -37.29
C ALA A 856 -9.16 -45.20 -37.41
N ALA A 857 -9.81 -45.94 -36.50
CA ALA A 857 -9.75 -47.40 -36.46
C ALA A 857 -10.49 -48.08 -37.63
N ALA A 858 -11.44 -47.39 -38.24
CA ALA A 858 -12.24 -47.82 -39.38
C ALA A 858 -12.59 -46.59 -40.25
N PRO A 859 -13.03 -46.79 -41.51
CA PRO A 859 -13.69 -45.73 -42.29
C PRO A 859 -14.86 -45.12 -41.52
N ALA A 860 -15.02 -43.79 -41.60
CA ALA A 860 -16.02 -43.02 -40.85
C ALA A 860 -17.31 -42.80 -41.64
N ASP A 861 -18.46 -43.05 -41.02
CA ASP A 861 -19.77 -42.74 -41.59
C ASP A 861 -20.05 -41.24 -41.49
N LEU A 862 -20.57 -40.64 -42.56
CA LEU A 862 -20.83 -39.21 -42.62
C LEU A 862 -22.24 -38.89 -43.12
N ASP A 863 -22.98 -38.16 -42.29
CA ASP A 863 -24.30 -37.62 -42.63
C ASP A 863 -24.19 -36.10 -42.82
N ILE A 864 -24.60 -35.58 -43.97
CA ILE A 864 -24.62 -34.14 -44.28
C ILE A 864 -26.04 -33.72 -44.61
N SER A 865 -26.57 -32.71 -43.92
CA SER A 865 -27.93 -32.23 -44.17
C SER A 865 -28.05 -30.70 -44.21
N SER A 866 -28.84 -30.19 -45.16
CA SER A 866 -29.29 -28.79 -45.22
C SER A 866 -30.81 -28.74 -45.33
N SER A 867 -31.49 -28.20 -44.31
CA SER A 867 -32.95 -28.29 -44.21
C SER A 867 -33.72 -27.34 -45.13
N ASP A 868 -33.15 -26.20 -45.49
CA ASP A 868 -33.83 -25.14 -46.26
C ASP A 868 -33.09 -24.76 -47.55
N SER A 869 -31.87 -25.25 -47.75
CA SER A 869 -30.99 -24.83 -48.86
C SER A 869 -30.18 -26.01 -49.43
N SER A 870 -28.96 -25.77 -49.91
CA SER A 870 -28.16 -26.71 -50.69
C SER A 870 -26.97 -27.31 -49.91
N VAL A 871 -26.44 -28.44 -50.38
CA VAL A 871 -25.14 -28.99 -49.94
C VAL A 871 -24.17 -28.93 -51.12
N SER A 872 -22.96 -28.41 -50.89
CA SER A 872 -21.93 -28.25 -51.92
C SER A 872 -20.60 -28.81 -51.43
N LEU A 873 -20.13 -29.86 -52.11
CA LEU A 873 -18.85 -30.52 -51.88
C LEU A 873 -17.95 -30.23 -53.08
N LEU A 874 -16.98 -29.33 -52.89
CA LEU A 874 -16.15 -28.82 -53.98
C LEU A 874 -14.87 -29.66 -54.21
N GLY A 875 -14.40 -30.34 -53.16
CA GLY A 875 -13.25 -31.24 -53.21
C GLY A 875 -13.63 -32.72 -53.31
N GLU A 876 -12.63 -33.56 -53.54
CA GLU A 876 -12.78 -35.02 -53.59
C GLU A 876 -13.17 -35.58 -52.21
N VAL A 877 -14.13 -36.49 -52.17
CA VAL A 877 -14.64 -37.11 -50.95
C VAL A 877 -14.13 -38.54 -50.85
N GLY A 878 -13.38 -38.87 -49.81
CA GLY A 878 -12.81 -40.20 -49.57
C GLY A 878 -11.64 -40.58 -50.50
N GLY A 879 -11.05 -39.62 -51.20
CA GLY A 879 -9.98 -39.83 -52.17
C GLY A 879 -8.65 -40.29 -51.55
N ASN A 880 -8.25 -39.67 -50.43
CA ASN A 880 -7.04 -40.09 -49.72
C ASN A 880 -7.35 -41.28 -48.81
N ARG A 881 -8.46 -41.20 -48.08
CA ARG A 881 -8.94 -42.25 -47.20
C ARG A 881 -10.46 -42.30 -47.21
N ARG A 882 -10.97 -43.34 -47.89
CA ARG A 882 -12.40 -43.63 -48.06
C ARG A 882 -13.23 -43.44 -46.80
N LEU A 883 -14.43 -42.93 -46.97
CA LEU A 883 -15.45 -42.88 -45.93
C LEU A 883 -16.09 -44.28 -45.72
N GLY A 884 -16.75 -44.46 -44.59
CA GLY A 884 -17.62 -45.59 -44.28
C GLY A 884 -18.81 -45.56 -45.22
N SER A 885 -19.87 -44.86 -44.83
CA SER A 885 -20.95 -44.43 -45.72
C SER A 885 -20.99 -42.90 -45.87
N LEU A 886 -21.68 -42.42 -46.91
CA LEU A 886 -22.01 -41.02 -47.08
C LEU A 886 -23.52 -40.87 -47.33
N GLU A 887 -24.21 -40.13 -46.45
CA GLU A 887 -25.58 -39.69 -46.65
C GLU A 887 -25.62 -38.17 -46.80
N VAL A 888 -26.25 -37.67 -47.87
CA VAL A 888 -26.43 -36.24 -48.13
C VAL A 888 -27.90 -35.95 -48.40
N ASP A 889 -28.50 -35.08 -47.58
CA ASP A 889 -29.88 -34.60 -47.70
C ASP A 889 -29.89 -33.07 -47.87
N ALA A 890 -30.47 -32.57 -48.96
CA ALA A 890 -30.63 -31.14 -49.19
C ALA A 890 -32.05 -30.82 -49.68
N ALA A 891 -32.66 -29.79 -49.09
CA ALA A 891 -33.94 -29.28 -49.60
C ALA A 891 -33.82 -28.61 -50.98
N GLY A 892 -32.65 -28.04 -51.29
CA GLY A 892 -32.31 -27.41 -52.56
C GLY A 892 -31.54 -28.35 -53.50
N GLU A 893 -30.28 -28.01 -53.76
CA GLU A 893 -29.37 -28.76 -54.64
C GLU A 893 -28.30 -29.51 -53.84
N ILE A 894 -27.88 -30.67 -54.32
CA ILE A 894 -26.61 -31.31 -53.93
C ILE A 894 -25.62 -31.12 -55.08
N GLY A 895 -24.55 -30.35 -54.84
CA GLY A 895 -23.46 -30.14 -55.80
C GLY A 895 -22.23 -30.95 -55.42
N LEU A 896 -21.82 -31.87 -56.30
CA LEU A 896 -20.60 -32.68 -56.17
C LEU A 896 -19.66 -32.30 -57.32
N GLU A 897 -18.60 -31.54 -57.03
CA GLU A 897 -17.68 -31.06 -58.06
C GLU A 897 -16.51 -32.02 -58.34
N ALA A 898 -16.36 -33.08 -57.55
CA ALA A 898 -15.34 -34.11 -57.67
C ALA A 898 -15.86 -35.50 -57.26
N GLY A 899 -15.02 -36.53 -57.40
CA GLY A 899 -15.37 -37.92 -57.11
C GLY A 899 -15.68 -38.21 -55.64
N VAL A 900 -16.44 -39.28 -55.40
CA VAL A 900 -16.84 -39.75 -54.06
C VAL A 900 -16.52 -41.23 -53.90
N HIS A 901 -15.73 -41.55 -52.88
CA HIS A 901 -15.20 -42.88 -52.63
C HIS A 901 -15.56 -43.38 -51.22
N THR A 902 -16.40 -44.41 -51.15
CA THR A 902 -16.86 -44.99 -49.89
C THR A 902 -16.60 -46.49 -49.81
N THR A 903 -16.62 -47.05 -48.60
CA THR A 903 -16.56 -48.50 -48.38
C THR A 903 -17.94 -49.13 -48.24
N GLY A 904 -18.93 -48.37 -47.81
CA GLY A 904 -20.35 -48.69 -47.72
C GLY A 904 -21.22 -47.72 -48.53
N ASP A 905 -22.46 -47.54 -48.13
CA ASP A 905 -23.49 -46.90 -48.97
C ASP A 905 -23.22 -45.41 -49.27
N GLN A 906 -23.67 -44.97 -50.45
CA GLN A 906 -23.79 -43.56 -50.82
C GLN A 906 -25.26 -43.23 -51.07
N ARG A 907 -25.81 -42.25 -50.36
CA ARG A 907 -27.20 -41.81 -50.53
C ARG A 907 -27.26 -40.30 -50.71
N TYR A 908 -27.93 -39.87 -51.78
CA TYR A 908 -28.14 -38.47 -52.12
C TYR A 908 -29.63 -38.19 -52.26
N THR A 909 -30.18 -37.25 -51.50
CA THR A 909 -31.60 -36.90 -51.53
C THR A 909 -31.76 -35.39 -51.70
N ALA A 910 -32.23 -34.95 -52.87
CA ALA A 910 -32.49 -33.53 -53.15
C ALA A 910 -33.42 -33.37 -54.36
N ALA A 911 -33.92 -32.15 -54.61
CA ALA A 911 -34.68 -31.89 -55.83
C ALA A 911 -33.77 -31.93 -57.08
N SER A 912 -32.54 -31.41 -56.95
CA SER A 912 -31.52 -31.33 -57.99
C SER A 912 -30.21 -31.88 -57.44
N ILE A 913 -29.55 -32.75 -58.18
CA ILE A 913 -28.25 -33.35 -57.82
C ILE A 913 -27.31 -33.17 -59.00
N LEU A 914 -26.23 -32.43 -58.81
CA LEU A 914 -25.20 -32.18 -59.82
C LEU A 914 -23.97 -33.04 -59.52
N MET A 915 -23.58 -33.88 -60.46
CA MET A 915 -22.33 -34.64 -60.42
C MET A 915 -21.41 -34.15 -61.55
N ALA A 916 -20.26 -33.60 -61.18
CA ALA A 916 -19.22 -33.21 -62.11
C ALA A 916 -18.23 -34.36 -62.38
N VAL A 917 -17.24 -34.09 -63.23
CA VAL A 917 -16.24 -35.08 -63.68
C VAL A 917 -15.56 -35.79 -62.51
N GLY A 918 -15.67 -37.12 -62.49
CA GLY A 918 -15.13 -37.94 -61.40
C GLY A 918 -15.74 -39.34 -61.33
N ASP A 919 -15.13 -40.18 -60.51
CA ASP A 919 -15.60 -41.51 -60.18
C ASP A 919 -16.34 -41.47 -58.83
N TYR A 920 -17.53 -42.07 -58.78
CA TYR A 920 -18.40 -42.17 -57.61
C TYR A 920 -18.58 -43.65 -57.29
N ASP A 921 -17.79 -44.19 -56.36
CA ASP A 921 -17.72 -45.63 -56.14
C ASP A 921 -17.86 -46.07 -54.68
N SER A 922 -18.60 -47.17 -54.52
CA SER A 922 -18.79 -47.87 -53.24
C SER A 922 -18.23 -49.28 -53.34
N GLU A 923 -17.28 -49.65 -52.45
CA GLU A 923 -16.63 -50.96 -52.48
C GLU A 923 -17.51 -52.13 -52.05
N ALA A 924 -18.53 -51.88 -51.21
CA ALA A 924 -19.39 -52.93 -50.65
C ALA A 924 -20.84 -52.52 -50.37
N GLY A 925 -21.29 -51.35 -50.86
CA GLY A 925 -22.63 -50.83 -50.60
C GLY A 925 -23.38 -50.38 -51.86
N ASP A 926 -24.56 -49.84 -51.61
CA ASP A 926 -25.47 -49.30 -52.64
C ASP A 926 -25.10 -47.84 -52.98
N ILE A 927 -25.46 -47.41 -54.19
CA ILE A 927 -25.50 -45.98 -54.55
C ILE A 927 -26.94 -45.60 -54.89
N ALA A 928 -27.51 -44.67 -54.13
CA ALA A 928 -28.89 -44.21 -54.28
C ALA A 928 -28.96 -42.70 -54.51
N VAL A 929 -29.62 -42.30 -55.61
CA VAL A 929 -29.85 -40.91 -56.01
C VAL A 929 -31.36 -40.67 -56.07
N GLU A 930 -31.88 -39.92 -55.09
CA GLU A 930 -33.28 -39.54 -54.98
C GLU A 930 -33.46 -38.06 -55.35
N GLY A 931 -33.70 -37.79 -56.64
CA GLY A 931 -33.73 -36.45 -57.22
C GLY A 931 -33.42 -36.45 -58.71
N ASP A 932 -33.58 -35.29 -59.37
CA ASP A 932 -33.14 -35.11 -60.76
C ASP A 932 -31.60 -34.99 -60.80
N LEU A 933 -30.95 -35.80 -61.64
CA LEU A 933 -29.49 -35.93 -61.73
C LEU A 933 -28.95 -35.19 -62.97
N PHE A 934 -28.09 -34.21 -62.75
CA PHE A 934 -27.39 -33.46 -63.78
C PHE A 934 -25.92 -33.86 -63.84
N LEU A 935 -25.48 -34.28 -65.04
CA LEU A 935 -24.10 -34.74 -65.26
C LEU A 935 -23.29 -33.72 -66.04
N VAL A 936 -22.13 -33.33 -65.51
CA VAL A 936 -21.20 -32.39 -66.17
C VAL A 936 -19.85 -33.08 -66.40
N GLY A 937 -19.49 -33.27 -67.67
CA GLY A 937 -18.25 -33.99 -68.04
C GLY A 937 -18.39 -35.51 -68.02
N GLU A 938 -17.30 -36.23 -67.73
CA GLU A 938 -17.28 -37.70 -67.68
C GLU A 938 -17.51 -38.18 -66.24
N VAL A 939 -18.63 -38.87 -66.01
CA VAL A 939 -19.07 -39.33 -64.69
C VAL A 939 -19.14 -40.86 -64.69
N GLY A 940 -18.36 -41.48 -63.80
CA GLY A 940 -18.41 -42.91 -63.50
C GLY A 940 -19.17 -43.14 -62.19
N ILE A 941 -20.19 -44.01 -62.19
CA ILE A 941 -20.84 -44.46 -60.94
C ILE A 941 -20.65 -45.97 -60.82
N ASP A 942 -19.97 -46.42 -59.77
CA ASP A 942 -19.62 -47.82 -59.54
C ASP A 942 -20.15 -48.30 -58.18
N ALA A 943 -21.35 -48.89 -58.18
CA ALA A 943 -21.95 -49.52 -57.00
C ALA A 943 -21.52 -50.99 -56.88
N ALA A 944 -21.09 -51.43 -55.69
CA ALA A 944 -20.79 -52.85 -55.46
C ALA A 944 -22.05 -53.71 -55.43
N ASP A 945 -23.15 -53.18 -54.87
CA ASP A 945 -24.47 -53.82 -54.83
C ASP A 945 -25.41 -53.12 -55.84
N ASP A 946 -26.46 -52.41 -55.39
CA ASP A 946 -27.47 -51.83 -56.28
C ASP A 946 -27.22 -50.34 -56.60
N LEU A 947 -27.58 -49.92 -57.81
CA LEU A 947 -27.65 -48.50 -58.20
C LEU A 947 -29.11 -48.11 -58.45
N THR A 948 -29.63 -47.15 -57.68
CA THR A 948 -31.00 -46.64 -57.83
C THR A 948 -31.02 -45.15 -58.10
N ILE A 949 -31.70 -44.73 -59.17
CA ILE A 949 -31.93 -43.32 -59.52
C ILE A 949 -33.42 -43.07 -59.73
N THR A 950 -34.04 -42.20 -58.94
CA THR A 950 -35.51 -42.02 -58.98
C THR A 950 -35.99 -40.85 -59.86
N GLY A 951 -35.18 -39.80 -60.02
CA GLY A 951 -35.50 -38.64 -60.88
C GLY A 951 -34.97 -38.77 -62.30
N THR A 952 -35.06 -37.67 -63.08
CA THR A 952 -34.54 -37.64 -64.46
C THR A 952 -33.01 -37.61 -64.49
N ILE A 953 -32.40 -37.94 -65.62
CA ILE A 953 -30.95 -37.82 -65.80
C ILE A 953 -30.67 -36.99 -67.05
N ASP A 954 -30.07 -35.81 -66.91
CA ASP A 954 -29.81 -34.89 -68.02
C ASP A 954 -28.36 -34.36 -67.98
N SER A 955 -27.86 -33.80 -69.09
CA SER A 955 -26.55 -33.14 -69.07
C SER A 955 -26.67 -31.73 -68.48
N GLY A 956 -25.80 -31.38 -67.53
CA GLY A 956 -25.74 -30.05 -66.95
C GLY A 956 -25.21 -28.99 -67.94
N SER A 957 -25.57 -27.72 -67.73
CA SER A 957 -25.13 -26.60 -68.57
C SER A 957 -23.77 -26.05 -68.10
N ASP A 958 -22.69 -26.41 -68.79
CA ASP A 958 -21.30 -26.02 -68.49
C ASP A 958 -20.90 -24.64 -69.07
N GLY A 959 -21.83 -23.70 -69.21
CA GLY A 959 -21.47 -22.30 -69.50
C GLY A 959 -20.71 -22.02 -70.80
N GLY A 960 -20.66 -22.94 -71.78
CA GLY A 960 -20.23 -22.64 -73.15
C GLY A 960 -19.20 -23.58 -73.80
N ASP A 961 -18.69 -24.60 -73.09
CA ASP A 961 -17.64 -25.49 -73.62
C ASP A 961 -18.19 -26.75 -74.33
N GLY A 962 -19.49 -27.02 -74.22
CA GLY A 962 -20.17 -28.02 -75.05
C GLY A 962 -19.82 -29.46 -74.70
N LEU A 963 -19.30 -29.71 -73.49
CA LEU A 963 -19.05 -31.05 -72.97
C LEU A 963 -20.35 -31.60 -72.36
N ARG A 964 -21.15 -32.25 -73.21
CA ARG A 964 -22.34 -33.00 -72.74
C ARG A 964 -21.88 -34.15 -71.83
N GLY A 965 -22.64 -34.43 -70.77
CA GLY A 965 -22.28 -35.47 -69.79
C GLY A 965 -22.13 -36.87 -70.41
N LEU A 966 -21.01 -37.55 -70.17
CA LEU A 966 -20.81 -38.97 -70.48
C LEU A 966 -21.03 -39.77 -69.20
N ALA A 967 -21.99 -40.69 -69.21
CA ALA A 967 -22.33 -41.51 -68.04
C ALA A 967 -21.87 -42.95 -68.23
N THR A 968 -21.08 -43.45 -67.31
CA THR A 968 -20.71 -44.88 -67.21
C THR A 968 -21.13 -45.39 -65.83
N PHE A 969 -22.22 -46.16 -65.77
CA PHE A 969 -22.72 -46.70 -64.51
C PHE A 969 -22.55 -48.21 -64.45
N ASN A 970 -21.97 -48.71 -63.37
CA ASN A 970 -21.80 -50.12 -63.09
C ASN A 970 -22.41 -50.48 -61.72
N ALA A 971 -23.05 -51.65 -61.63
CA ALA A 971 -23.57 -52.19 -60.37
C ALA A 971 -23.30 -53.71 -60.29
N GLY A 972 -22.90 -54.22 -59.12
CA GLY A 972 -22.79 -55.67 -58.90
C GLY A 972 -24.16 -56.37 -58.78
N GLY A 973 -25.20 -55.61 -58.43
CA GLY A 973 -26.61 -56.00 -58.35
C GLY A 973 -27.45 -55.46 -59.51
N ASP A 974 -28.53 -54.76 -59.20
CA ASP A 974 -29.48 -54.15 -60.14
C ASP A 974 -29.15 -52.67 -60.41
N ILE A 975 -29.36 -52.21 -61.66
CA ILE A 975 -29.42 -50.78 -62.01
C ILE A 975 -30.89 -50.43 -62.29
N THR A 976 -31.50 -49.63 -61.41
CA THR A 976 -32.89 -49.17 -61.52
C THR A 976 -32.95 -47.67 -61.74
N ILE A 977 -33.55 -47.24 -62.84
CA ILE A 977 -33.76 -45.82 -63.15
C ILE A 977 -35.25 -45.60 -63.38
N LEU A 978 -35.86 -44.66 -62.64
CA LEU A 978 -37.31 -44.43 -62.73
C LEU A 978 -37.68 -43.19 -63.54
N GLY A 979 -36.79 -42.19 -63.62
CA GLY A 979 -37.00 -40.99 -64.42
C GLY A 979 -36.35 -41.07 -65.81
N GLU A 980 -36.90 -40.29 -66.74
CA GLU A 980 -36.45 -40.25 -68.13
C GLU A 980 -35.00 -39.76 -68.27
N VAL A 981 -34.25 -40.27 -69.25
CA VAL A 981 -32.83 -39.95 -69.45
C VAL A 981 -32.64 -39.10 -70.71
N GLY A 982 -32.07 -37.91 -70.57
CA GLY A 982 -31.63 -37.01 -71.64
C GLY A 982 -32.76 -36.35 -72.43
N GLN A 983 -33.93 -36.17 -71.82
CA GLN A 983 -35.11 -35.61 -72.47
C GLN A 983 -35.04 -34.08 -72.59
N GLU A 984 -34.55 -33.42 -71.55
CA GLU A 984 -34.38 -31.97 -71.57
C GLU A 984 -33.05 -31.61 -72.25
N GLU A 985 -31.96 -32.23 -71.80
CA GLU A 985 -30.63 -32.06 -72.38
C GLU A 985 -29.94 -33.42 -72.58
N PRO A 986 -29.84 -33.91 -73.84
CA PRO A 986 -29.30 -35.24 -74.10
C PRO A 986 -27.83 -35.41 -73.73
N LEU A 987 -27.51 -36.58 -73.17
CA LEU A 987 -26.16 -36.98 -72.75
C LEU A 987 -25.22 -37.24 -73.95
N ALA A 988 -23.91 -37.10 -73.75
CA ALA A 988 -22.89 -37.46 -74.74
C ALA A 988 -22.81 -38.98 -74.98
N GLY A 989 -23.12 -39.79 -73.99
CA GLY A 989 -23.15 -41.25 -74.07
C GLY A 989 -23.66 -41.82 -72.75
N PHE A 990 -24.20 -43.04 -72.81
CA PHE A 990 -24.84 -43.66 -71.65
C PHE A 990 -24.55 -45.17 -71.63
N SER A 991 -23.74 -45.61 -70.68
CA SER A 991 -23.30 -47.00 -70.55
C SER A 991 -23.70 -47.57 -69.21
N LEU A 992 -24.47 -48.65 -69.19
CA LEU A 992 -24.92 -49.36 -68.00
C LEU A 992 -24.41 -50.80 -67.99
N THR A 993 -23.76 -51.24 -66.90
CA THR A 993 -23.40 -52.65 -66.67
C THR A 993 -23.89 -53.11 -65.30
N ALA A 994 -24.80 -54.09 -65.25
CA ALA A 994 -25.30 -54.64 -63.98
C ALA A 994 -25.02 -56.14 -63.85
N GLY A 995 -24.90 -56.63 -62.62
CA GLY A 995 -24.72 -58.05 -62.32
C GLY A 995 -26.02 -58.86 -62.41
N ASN A 996 -27.18 -58.24 -62.22
CA ASN A 996 -28.49 -58.89 -62.20
C ASN A 996 -29.45 -58.33 -63.28
N ALA A 997 -29.97 -57.11 -63.10
CA ALA A 997 -30.91 -56.48 -64.03
C ALA A 997 -30.62 -54.99 -64.31
N ILE A 998 -31.05 -54.53 -65.48
CA ILE A 998 -31.04 -53.12 -65.91
C ILE A 998 -32.48 -52.73 -66.27
N ASP A 999 -33.02 -51.65 -65.69
CA ASP A 999 -34.36 -51.11 -66.01
C ASP A 999 -34.37 -49.58 -66.19
N PRO A 1000 -33.93 -49.05 -67.35
CA PRO A 1000 -34.09 -47.65 -67.70
C PRO A 1000 -35.42 -47.40 -68.45
N PRO A 1001 -36.01 -46.21 -68.30
CA PRO A 1001 -37.16 -45.74 -69.07
C PRO A 1001 -36.66 -45.19 -70.43
N SER A 1002 -37.27 -44.14 -71.00
CA SER A 1002 -36.87 -43.64 -72.32
C SER A 1002 -35.52 -42.89 -72.23
N VAL A 1003 -34.60 -43.20 -73.15
CA VAL A 1003 -33.21 -42.68 -73.12
C VAL A 1003 -32.87 -41.96 -74.41
N THR A 1004 -32.45 -40.69 -74.31
CA THR A 1004 -31.96 -39.90 -75.44
C THR A 1004 -30.51 -39.47 -75.23
N THR A 1005 -29.64 -39.77 -76.21
CA THR A 1005 -28.21 -39.44 -76.18
C THR A 1005 -27.76 -38.88 -77.54
N PHE A 1006 -26.56 -38.28 -77.60
CA PHE A 1006 -25.86 -37.98 -78.86
C PHE A 1006 -24.89 -39.09 -79.28
N GLY A 1007 -24.18 -39.69 -78.33
CA GLY A 1007 -23.27 -40.82 -78.57
C GLY A 1007 -23.88 -42.17 -78.17
N PRO A 1008 -23.04 -43.18 -77.93
CA PRO A 1008 -23.49 -44.56 -77.81
C PRO A 1008 -24.33 -44.80 -76.54
N GLN A 1009 -25.31 -45.68 -76.67
CA GLN A 1009 -26.01 -46.33 -75.58
C GLN A 1009 -25.53 -47.78 -75.47
N PHE A 1010 -25.10 -48.20 -74.30
CA PHE A 1010 -24.59 -49.54 -74.03
C PHE A 1010 -25.24 -50.12 -72.77
N TYR A 1011 -25.76 -51.33 -72.84
CA TYR A 1011 -26.42 -52.01 -71.73
C TYR A 1011 -25.92 -53.45 -71.61
N ARG A 1012 -25.43 -53.86 -70.44
CA ARG A 1012 -24.96 -55.23 -70.19
C ARG A 1012 -25.43 -55.77 -68.85
N ALA A 1013 -26.33 -56.74 -68.87
CA ALA A 1013 -26.80 -57.45 -67.68
C ALA A 1013 -27.43 -58.80 -68.07
N PRO A 1014 -27.54 -59.79 -67.16
CA PRO A 1014 -28.32 -61.00 -67.43
C PRO A 1014 -29.75 -60.71 -67.88
N THR A 1015 -30.40 -59.71 -67.28
CA THR A 1015 -31.75 -59.24 -67.62
C THR A 1015 -31.71 -57.75 -67.96
N ILE A 1016 -32.23 -57.36 -69.12
CA ILE A 1016 -32.37 -55.96 -69.53
C ILE A 1016 -33.85 -55.73 -69.80
N LEU A 1017 -34.49 -54.88 -69.01
CA LEU A 1017 -35.88 -54.48 -69.15
C LEU A 1017 -35.89 -53.03 -69.63
N LEU A 1018 -36.48 -52.78 -70.80
CA LEU A 1018 -36.61 -51.44 -71.36
C LEU A 1018 -38.08 -51.06 -71.28
N THR A 1019 -38.41 -50.24 -70.29
CA THR A 1019 -39.79 -49.88 -69.93
C THR A 1019 -40.34 -48.68 -70.69
N GLY A 1020 -39.48 -47.78 -71.15
CA GLY A 1020 -39.85 -46.58 -71.93
C GLY A 1020 -40.28 -46.85 -73.38
N ASP A 1021 -40.88 -45.83 -73.99
CA ASP A 1021 -41.40 -45.89 -75.37
C ASP A 1021 -40.36 -45.43 -76.42
N LEU A 1022 -39.25 -44.79 -76.01
CA LEU A 1022 -38.24 -44.20 -76.91
C LEU A 1022 -36.79 -44.37 -76.42
N TYR A 1023 -35.93 -44.95 -77.25
CA TYR A 1023 -34.49 -45.03 -77.03
C TYR A 1023 -33.78 -44.46 -78.25
N ARG A 1024 -33.27 -43.25 -78.13
CA ARG A 1024 -32.75 -42.47 -79.24
C ARG A 1024 -31.26 -42.16 -79.06
N THR A 1025 -30.41 -42.69 -79.94
CA THR A 1025 -29.04 -42.23 -80.09
C THR A 1025 -29.00 -41.29 -81.31
N ASN A 1026 -28.76 -40.01 -81.10
CA ASN A 1026 -28.65 -39.03 -82.19
C ASN A 1026 -27.30 -39.22 -82.93
N GLY A 1027 -27.11 -40.37 -83.61
CA GLY A 1027 -25.90 -40.71 -84.38
C GLY A 1027 -24.94 -41.72 -83.72
N GLY A 1028 -25.14 -42.10 -82.46
CA GLY A 1028 -24.38 -43.13 -81.74
C GLY A 1028 -24.90 -44.57 -81.94
N SER A 1029 -24.16 -45.58 -81.47
CA SER A 1029 -24.60 -46.99 -81.50
C SER A 1029 -25.53 -47.33 -80.33
N PHE A 1030 -26.45 -48.28 -80.52
CA PHE A 1030 -27.27 -48.86 -79.46
C PHE A 1030 -26.88 -50.32 -79.25
N THR A 1031 -26.35 -50.68 -78.09
CA THR A 1031 -25.87 -52.05 -77.81
C THR A 1031 -26.50 -52.62 -76.55
N THR A 1032 -27.03 -53.84 -76.63
CA THR A 1032 -27.44 -54.63 -75.47
C THR A 1032 -26.72 -55.98 -75.46
N ILE A 1033 -26.28 -56.45 -74.29
CA ILE A 1033 -25.67 -57.77 -74.10
C ILE A 1033 -26.36 -58.45 -72.90
N GLY A 1034 -27.30 -59.35 -73.16
CA GLY A 1034 -28.23 -59.88 -72.16
C GLY A 1034 -29.60 -60.30 -72.69
N ALA A 1035 -30.46 -60.84 -71.83
CA ALA A 1035 -31.86 -61.09 -72.18
C ALA A 1035 -32.65 -59.77 -72.17
N LEU A 1036 -33.08 -59.30 -73.33
CA LEU A 1036 -33.76 -58.00 -73.50
C LEU A 1036 -35.29 -58.17 -73.54
N THR A 1037 -36.00 -57.38 -72.73
CA THR A 1037 -37.46 -57.30 -72.74
C THR A 1037 -37.89 -55.86 -72.96
N LEU A 1038 -38.62 -55.62 -74.05
CA LEU A 1038 -39.22 -54.33 -74.38
C LEU A 1038 -40.68 -54.36 -73.91
N SER A 1039 -40.96 -53.77 -72.75
CA SER A 1039 -42.25 -53.98 -72.07
C SER A 1039 -43.34 -52.97 -72.44
N ALA A 1040 -42.97 -51.84 -73.03
CA ALA A 1040 -43.92 -50.80 -73.43
C ALA A 1040 -44.84 -51.27 -74.58
N PRO A 1041 -46.06 -50.72 -74.73
CA PRO A 1041 -46.99 -51.10 -75.79
C PRO A 1041 -46.39 -50.91 -77.20
N SER A 1042 -45.60 -49.85 -77.39
CA SER A 1042 -44.86 -49.55 -78.61
C SER A 1042 -43.51 -48.91 -78.28
N VAL A 1043 -42.40 -49.58 -78.57
CA VAL A 1043 -41.03 -49.10 -78.28
C VAL A 1043 -40.30 -48.67 -79.55
N THR A 1044 -39.70 -47.48 -79.55
CA THR A 1044 -38.91 -46.95 -80.68
C THR A 1044 -37.42 -46.95 -80.35
N LEU A 1045 -36.61 -47.68 -81.12
CA LEU A 1045 -35.15 -47.58 -81.13
C LEU A 1045 -34.73 -46.71 -82.32
N ASN A 1046 -34.10 -45.56 -82.09
CA ASN A 1046 -33.74 -44.62 -83.15
C ASN A 1046 -32.27 -44.22 -83.05
N THR A 1047 -31.44 -44.64 -84.01
CA THR A 1047 -30.01 -44.26 -84.04
C THR A 1047 -29.67 -43.14 -85.03
N ASN A 1048 -30.70 -42.49 -85.59
CA ASN A 1048 -30.60 -41.60 -86.73
C ASN A 1048 -30.60 -40.12 -86.34
N ILE A 1049 -29.72 -39.33 -86.97
CA ILE A 1049 -29.73 -37.86 -86.93
C ILE A 1049 -30.29 -37.35 -88.28
N LEU A 1050 -30.85 -36.14 -88.36
CA LEU A 1050 -31.25 -35.50 -89.63
C LEU A 1050 -30.07 -35.21 -90.62
N THR A 1051 -28.90 -35.84 -90.44
CA THR A 1051 -27.64 -35.75 -91.23
C THR A 1051 -26.95 -37.13 -91.37
N SER A 1052 -26.04 -37.32 -92.33
CA SER A 1052 -25.66 -38.61 -92.96
C SER A 1052 -24.76 -39.60 -92.17
N THR A 1053 -24.77 -39.65 -90.84
CA THR A 1053 -23.97 -40.62 -90.05
C THR A 1053 -24.83 -41.26 -88.97
N ALA A 1054 -25.20 -42.53 -89.13
CA ALA A 1054 -26.00 -43.31 -88.17
C ALA A 1054 -25.16 -44.41 -87.52
N GLY A 1055 -25.43 -44.75 -86.25
CA GLY A 1055 -24.69 -45.76 -85.49
C GLY A 1055 -25.36 -47.14 -85.46
N ASP A 1056 -24.56 -48.19 -85.31
CA ASP A 1056 -25.01 -49.60 -85.34
C ASP A 1056 -25.92 -49.97 -84.17
N ILE A 1057 -26.86 -50.88 -84.41
CA ILE A 1057 -27.69 -51.51 -83.37
C ILE A 1057 -27.24 -52.96 -83.19
N LEU A 1058 -26.80 -53.32 -81.98
CA LEU A 1058 -26.40 -54.67 -81.60
C LEU A 1058 -27.24 -55.14 -80.43
N LEU A 1059 -28.05 -56.19 -80.61
CA LEU A 1059 -28.81 -56.81 -79.52
C LEU A 1059 -28.30 -58.24 -79.34
N ASP A 1060 -27.41 -58.50 -78.37
CA ASP A 1060 -26.79 -59.80 -78.15
C ASP A 1060 -27.47 -60.56 -76.99
N GLY A 1061 -28.38 -61.48 -77.34
CA GLY A 1061 -29.18 -62.29 -76.40
C GLY A 1061 -30.64 -62.46 -76.86
N PRO A 1062 -31.50 -63.18 -76.11
CA PRO A 1062 -32.92 -63.34 -76.46
C PRO A 1062 -33.68 -62.03 -76.23
N VAL A 1063 -34.49 -61.62 -77.20
CA VAL A 1063 -35.23 -60.35 -77.17
C VAL A 1063 -36.75 -60.58 -77.27
N THR A 1064 -37.55 -59.96 -76.41
CA THR A 1064 -39.02 -60.06 -76.44
C THR A 1064 -39.68 -58.68 -76.40
N GLY A 1065 -40.83 -58.51 -77.08
CA GLY A 1065 -41.53 -57.23 -77.12
C GLY A 1065 -42.87 -57.30 -77.88
N ASN A 1066 -43.70 -56.26 -77.75
CA ASN A 1066 -44.99 -56.19 -78.42
C ASN A 1066 -44.89 -55.52 -79.80
N ASP A 1067 -45.03 -54.20 -79.87
CA ASP A 1067 -44.82 -53.40 -81.09
C ASP A 1067 -43.48 -52.67 -80.99
N VAL A 1068 -42.59 -52.90 -81.96
CA VAL A 1068 -41.24 -52.33 -81.93
C VAL A 1068 -40.98 -51.57 -83.23
N ILE A 1069 -40.50 -50.33 -83.12
CA ILE A 1069 -40.08 -49.49 -84.24
C ILE A 1069 -38.57 -49.35 -84.16
N ILE A 1070 -37.86 -49.69 -85.23
CA ILE A 1070 -36.41 -49.52 -85.32
C ILE A 1070 -36.11 -48.58 -86.49
N ASP A 1071 -35.39 -47.50 -86.23
CA ASP A 1071 -34.93 -46.52 -87.23
C ASP A 1071 -33.40 -46.37 -87.10
N ALA A 1072 -32.67 -47.08 -87.96
CA ALA A 1072 -31.20 -47.20 -87.86
C ALA A 1072 -30.43 -46.38 -88.93
N GLY A 1073 -31.12 -45.62 -89.78
CA GLY A 1073 -30.50 -44.82 -90.86
C GLY A 1073 -29.66 -45.62 -91.87
N GLU A 1074 -28.35 -45.37 -91.95
CA GLU A 1074 -27.42 -46.13 -92.80
C GLU A 1074 -26.68 -47.26 -92.07
N ALA A 1075 -27.01 -47.51 -90.79
CA ALA A 1075 -26.26 -48.42 -89.93
C ALA A 1075 -26.68 -49.90 -90.05
N SER A 1076 -25.89 -50.80 -89.46
CA SER A 1076 -26.17 -52.24 -89.40
C SER A 1076 -26.95 -52.63 -88.14
N ILE A 1077 -27.79 -53.66 -88.27
CA ILE A 1077 -28.54 -54.25 -87.16
C ILE A 1077 -28.09 -55.71 -87.00
N THR A 1078 -27.56 -56.08 -85.83
CA THR A 1078 -26.95 -57.40 -85.61
C THR A 1078 -27.40 -58.03 -84.28
N GLY A 1079 -27.37 -59.37 -84.21
CA GLY A 1079 -27.68 -60.14 -82.99
C GLY A 1079 -29.17 -60.42 -82.73
N LEU A 1080 -30.08 -59.93 -83.57
CA LEU A 1080 -31.52 -59.91 -83.32
C LEU A 1080 -32.16 -61.32 -83.29
N ASP A 1081 -32.23 -61.99 -82.13
CA ASP A 1081 -33.00 -63.22 -81.89
C ASP A 1081 -34.28 -62.91 -81.11
N VAL A 1082 -35.39 -62.71 -81.84
CA VAL A 1082 -36.55 -61.95 -81.37
C VAL A 1082 -37.88 -62.72 -81.34
N ALA A 1083 -38.71 -62.40 -80.36
CA ALA A 1083 -40.14 -62.70 -80.34
C ALA A 1083 -40.95 -61.40 -80.22
N PHE A 1084 -41.48 -60.91 -81.35
CA PHE A 1084 -42.26 -59.68 -81.43
C PHE A 1084 -43.68 -59.89 -81.98
N THR A 1085 -44.63 -59.12 -81.46
CA THR A 1085 -46.01 -59.09 -81.98
C THR A 1085 -46.06 -58.32 -83.31
N SER A 1086 -45.46 -57.12 -83.38
CA SER A 1086 -45.17 -56.42 -84.63
C SER A 1086 -43.83 -55.67 -84.63
N LEU A 1087 -43.19 -55.57 -85.79
CA LEU A 1087 -41.90 -54.90 -85.97
C LEU A 1087 -41.94 -53.97 -87.19
N THR A 1088 -41.63 -52.69 -87.00
CA THR A 1088 -41.55 -51.72 -88.10
C THR A 1088 -40.12 -51.21 -88.20
N VAL A 1089 -39.49 -51.38 -89.37
CA VAL A 1089 -38.10 -50.96 -89.58
C VAL A 1089 -38.05 -49.89 -90.68
N PHE A 1090 -37.45 -48.74 -90.36
CA PHE A 1090 -37.24 -47.62 -91.27
C PHE A 1090 -35.76 -47.42 -91.53
N HIS A 1091 -35.41 -46.95 -92.74
CA HIS A 1091 -34.06 -46.56 -93.18
C HIS A 1091 -32.96 -47.54 -92.72
N VAL A 1092 -32.67 -48.56 -93.54
CA VAL A 1092 -31.54 -49.47 -93.31
C VAL A 1092 -30.89 -49.76 -94.67
N THR A 1093 -29.67 -49.26 -94.89
CA THR A 1093 -28.86 -49.58 -96.08
C THR A 1093 -27.72 -50.56 -95.78
N GLY A 1094 -27.39 -50.76 -94.50
CA GLY A 1094 -26.45 -51.77 -93.98
C GLY A 1094 -27.02 -53.20 -93.92
N SER A 1095 -26.27 -54.15 -93.38
CA SER A 1095 -26.72 -55.54 -93.24
C SER A 1095 -27.53 -55.73 -91.96
N ALA A 1096 -28.75 -56.29 -92.07
CA ALA A 1096 -29.54 -56.74 -90.93
C ALA A 1096 -29.47 -58.26 -90.81
N THR A 1097 -29.05 -58.77 -89.65
CA THR A 1097 -29.06 -60.22 -89.35
C THR A 1097 -30.10 -60.49 -88.26
N MET A 1098 -31.11 -61.30 -88.59
CA MET A 1098 -32.29 -61.52 -87.75
C MET A 1098 -32.64 -63.02 -87.69
N GLY A 1099 -32.95 -63.51 -86.49
CA GLY A 1099 -33.51 -64.84 -86.18
C GLY A 1099 -34.73 -64.72 -85.24
N GLY A 1100 -35.58 -65.75 -85.17
CA GLY A 1100 -36.73 -65.78 -84.25
C GLY A 1100 -38.13 -65.78 -84.91
N THR A 1101 -39.19 -65.51 -84.11
CA THR A 1101 -40.61 -65.59 -84.50
C THR A 1101 -41.26 -64.20 -84.52
N ILE A 1102 -41.73 -63.74 -85.68
CA ILE A 1102 -42.29 -62.38 -85.88
C ILE A 1102 -43.76 -62.49 -86.30
N GLY A 1103 -44.67 -61.77 -85.63
CA GLY A 1103 -46.11 -61.77 -85.93
C GLY A 1103 -46.53 -60.90 -87.13
N GLY A 1104 -45.93 -59.71 -87.30
CA GLY A 1104 -46.24 -58.70 -88.33
C GLY A 1104 -45.06 -57.75 -88.58
N ALA A 1105 -44.68 -57.42 -89.82
CA ALA A 1105 -43.63 -56.44 -90.11
C ALA A 1105 -43.91 -55.58 -91.35
N SER A 1106 -43.49 -54.32 -91.31
CA SER A 1106 -43.73 -53.32 -92.36
C SER A 1106 -42.63 -52.24 -92.40
N GLY A 1107 -42.47 -51.55 -93.55
CA GLY A 1107 -41.42 -50.53 -93.77
C GLY A 1107 -41.03 -50.39 -95.26
N SER A 1108 -40.44 -49.27 -95.69
CA SER A 1108 -40.15 -48.97 -97.11
C SER A 1108 -39.03 -49.82 -97.73
N ASP A 1109 -38.07 -50.30 -96.93
CA ASP A 1109 -36.86 -50.98 -97.43
C ASP A 1109 -36.51 -52.30 -96.71
N ALA A 1110 -37.29 -52.71 -95.70
CA ALA A 1110 -37.03 -53.90 -94.87
C ALA A 1110 -37.01 -55.25 -95.65
N ALA A 1111 -37.40 -55.26 -96.92
CA ALA A 1111 -37.52 -56.48 -97.72
C ALA A 1111 -36.24 -56.89 -98.49
N ARG A 1112 -35.13 -56.14 -98.45
CA ARG A 1112 -33.94 -56.43 -99.30
C ARG A 1112 -32.72 -57.07 -98.63
N ALA A 1113 -32.57 -57.08 -97.31
CA ALA A 1113 -31.33 -57.54 -96.69
C ALA A 1113 -31.46 -58.13 -95.28
N VAL A 1114 -32.45 -59.02 -95.06
CA VAL A 1114 -32.53 -59.83 -93.84
C VAL A 1114 -31.88 -61.19 -94.11
N LEU A 1115 -30.69 -61.42 -93.54
CA LEU A 1115 -29.97 -62.70 -93.62
C LEU A 1115 -30.22 -63.51 -92.35
N ARG A 1116 -30.61 -64.78 -92.52
CA ARG A 1116 -30.68 -65.75 -91.42
C ARG A 1116 -29.28 -66.16 -90.97
N PRO A 1117 -29.06 -66.49 -89.69
CA PRO A 1117 -27.77 -66.92 -89.15
C PRO A 1117 -27.20 -68.20 -89.79
N ASP A 1118 -28.01 -68.97 -90.53
CA ASP A 1118 -27.62 -70.17 -91.26
C ASP A 1118 -27.04 -69.90 -92.66
N GLY A 1119 -26.94 -68.63 -93.07
CA GLY A 1119 -26.44 -68.23 -94.39
C GLY A 1119 -27.41 -68.51 -95.54
N ILE A 1120 -28.70 -68.71 -95.27
CA ILE A 1120 -29.72 -69.01 -96.29
C ILE A 1120 -30.74 -67.86 -96.37
N ALA A 1121 -30.73 -67.12 -97.48
CA ALA A 1121 -31.69 -66.08 -97.78
C ALA A 1121 -33.03 -66.68 -98.22
N ASP A 1122 -34.04 -66.65 -97.35
CA ASP A 1122 -35.42 -67.03 -97.67
C ASP A 1122 -36.41 -65.92 -97.24
N THR A 1123 -37.24 -65.53 -98.20
CA THR A 1123 -38.20 -64.42 -98.19
C THR A 1123 -39.33 -64.62 -97.16
N TYR A 1124 -39.55 -63.67 -96.26
CA TYR A 1124 -40.74 -63.64 -95.39
C TYR A 1124 -41.97 -63.12 -96.15
N LEU A 1125 -43.08 -63.86 -96.03
CA LEU A 1125 -44.40 -63.49 -96.54
C LEU A 1125 -45.17 -62.71 -95.46
N PHE A 1126 -45.50 -61.44 -95.72
CA PHE A 1126 -46.48 -60.68 -94.92
C PHE A 1126 -47.87 -60.74 -95.55
N ASN A 1127 -48.88 -60.90 -94.68
CA ASN A 1127 -50.28 -61.22 -94.95
C ASN A 1127 -50.87 -60.60 -96.25
N GLY A 1128 -50.86 -61.41 -97.31
CA GLY A 1128 -52.03 -61.60 -98.18
C GLY A 1128 -52.62 -60.38 -98.88
N CYS A 1129 -51.86 -59.70 -99.74
CA CYS A 1129 -52.28 -59.41 -101.11
C CYS A 1129 -51.13 -58.91 -102.00
N VAL A 1130 -51.17 -59.40 -103.24
CA VAL A 1130 -50.09 -59.44 -104.24
C VAL A 1130 -49.93 -58.10 -104.97
N MET A 1131 -48.68 -57.62 -105.11
CA MET A 1131 -48.31 -56.69 -106.18
C MET A 1131 -48.41 -57.40 -107.54
N ALA A 1132 -49.23 -56.88 -108.47
CA ALA A 1132 -48.80 -56.67 -109.86
C ALA A 1132 -49.81 -55.87 -110.71
N VAL A 1133 -49.44 -54.61 -110.98
CA VAL A 1133 -49.44 -53.91 -112.29
C VAL A 1133 -50.77 -53.66 -113.03
N GLY A 1134 -51.31 -52.44 -112.89
CA GLY A 1134 -51.38 -51.44 -113.98
C GLY A 1134 -52.65 -51.28 -114.85
N CYS A 1135 -53.08 -50.01 -114.97
CA CYS A 1135 -53.93 -49.35 -115.99
C CYS A 1135 -55.47 -49.38 -115.73
N PHE A 1136 -56.20 -48.26 -115.64
CA PHE A 1136 -56.19 -47.08 -116.51
C PHE A 1136 -56.63 -45.76 -115.84
N SER A 1137 -56.03 -44.68 -116.36
CA SER A 1137 -56.42 -43.25 -116.37
C SER A 1137 -57.62 -43.04 -117.35
N ILE A 1138 -58.42 -41.96 -117.44
CA ILE A 1138 -58.28 -40.54 -117.11
C ILE A 1138 -59.67 -39.84 -117.31
N ASP A 1139 -59.82 -38.65 -116.71
CA ASP A 1139 -60.71 -37.53 -117.07
C ASP A 1139 -62.26 -37.60 -116.90
N ASP A 1140 -62.76 -36.89 -115.88
CA ASP A 1140 -63.67 -35.76 -116.12
C ASP A 1140 -63.36 -34.62 -115.13
N ILE A 1141 -62.97 -33.48 -115.69
CA ILE A 1141 -62.42 -32.28 -115.04
C ILE A 1141 -63.52 -31.18 -114.98
N PRO A 1142 -63.56 -30.37 -113.91
CA PRO A 1142 -63.26 -28.95 -114.09
C PRO A 1142 -62.16 -28.54 -113.09
N ARG A 1143 -60.97 -28.06 -113.48
CA ARG A 1143 -60.63 -26.77 -114.09
C ARG A 1143 -61.26 -25.58 -113.35
N SER A 1144 -60.58 -25.13 -112.30
CA SER A 1144 -60.35 -23.71 -112.03
C SER A 1144 -59.23 -23.52 -111.00
N GLU A 1145 -58.20 -22.78 -111.40
CA GLU A 1145 -57.30 -21.94 -110.59
C GLU A 1145 -56.55 -22.55 -109.39
N ILE A 1146 -55.29 -22.89 -109.66
CA ILE A 1146 -54.20 -22.34 -108.86
C ILE A 1146 -54.14 -20.84 -109.21
N ASP A 1147 -54.64 -20.01 -108.31
CA ASP A 1147 -54.36 -18.57 -108.28
C ASP A 1147 -53.98 -18.15 -106.86
N PHE A 1148 -52.98 -17.27 -106.81
CA PHE A 1148 -52.38 -16.69 -105.63
C PHE A 1148 -53.33 -15.69 -104.97
N HIS A 1149 -53.38 -15.67 -103.63
CA HIS A 1149 -53.50 -14.41 -102.89
C HIS A 1149 -52.75 -14.47 -101.55
N LEU A 1150 -51.74 -13.61 -101.47
CA LEU A 1150 -50.93 -13.22 -100.31
C LEU A 1150 -51.82 -12.70 -99.16
N PRO A 1151 -51.27 -12.54 -97.94
CA PRO A 1151 -50.63 -11.27 -97.69
C PRO A 1151 -49.29 -11.43 -96.97
N ASP A 1152 -48.20 -11.26 -97.72
CA ASP A 1152 -47.15 -10.35 -97.27
C ASP A 1152 -47.71 -8.91 -97.26
N PRO A 1153 -47.10 -7.93 -96.57
CA PRO A 1153 -46.21 -7.99 -95.40
C PRO A 1153 -46.56 -6.78 -94.45
N PRO A 1154 -45.72 -6.28 -93.52
CA PRO A 1154 -44.36 -6.67 -93.19
C PRO A 1154 -44.03 -6.86 -91.71
N LEU A 1155 -42.89 -7.52 -91.50
CA LEU A 1155 -41.90 -7.16 -90.49
C LEU A 1155 -42.02 -5.69 -90.07
N VAL A 1156 -42.47 -5.46 -88.85
CA VAL A 1156 -42.05 -4.32 -88.04
C VAL A 1156 -41.90 -4.81 -86.60
N LEU A 1157 -40.64 -4.78 -86.17
CA LEU A 1157 -40.17 -4.83 -84.80
C LEU A 1157 -40.93 -3.78 -83.97
N VAL A 1158 -41.80 -4.20 -83.04
CA VAL A 1158 -42.30 -3.33 -81.97
C VAL A 1158 -42.37 -4.13 -80.67
N LEU A 1159 -41.47 -3.77 -79.76
CA LEU A 1159 -41.47 -4.18 -78.36
C LEU A 1159 -42.81 -3.83 -77.69
N SER A 1160 -43.35 -4.75 -76.92
CA SER A 1160 -44.26 -4.41 -75.81
C SER A 1160 -43.73 -5.01 -74.51
N ALA A 1161 -43.26 -4.14 -73.62
CA ALA A 1161 -43.04 -4.41 -72.19
C ALA A 1161 -44.38 -4.81 -71.53
N PRO A 1162 -44.42 -5.62 -70.43
CA PRO A 1162 -43.93 -5.21 -69.09
C PRO A 1162 -43.44 -6.41 -68.22
N PRO A 1163 -43.16 -6.26 -66.90
CA PRO A 1163 -42.94 -5.06 -66.11
C PRO A 1163 -41.51 -4.95 -65.55
N LEU A 1164 -41.09 -3.70 -65.42
CA LEU A 1164 -40.10 -3.22 -64.48
C LEU A 1164 -40.54 -3.60 -63.05
N ILE A 1165 -39.84 -4.55 -62.42
CA ILE A 1165 -39.87 -4.69 -60.96
C ILE A 1165 -38.72 -3.85 -60.42
N VAL A 1166 -39.10 -2.72 -59.80
CA VAL A 1166 -38.28 -2.00 -58.85
C VAL A 1166 -38.44 -2.73 -57.52
N ALA A 1167 -37.37 -3.33 -57.01
CA ALA A 1167 -37.25 -3.64 -55.59
C ALA A 1167 -36.31 -2.58 -54.97
N ALA A 1168 -36.78 -1.97 -53.89
CA ALA A 1168 -36.08 -0.94 -53.13
C ALA A 1168 -35.89 -1.41 -51.69
N GLY A 1169 -34.71 -1.06 -51.12
CA GLY A 1169 -34.31 -1.13 -49.70
C GLY A 1169 -33.95 -2.54 -49.24
N ASP A 1170 -32.84 -2.83 -48.57
CA ASP A 1170 -31.82 -2.11 -47.78
C ASP A 1170 -30.58 -3.04 -47.74
N ALA A 1171 -29.33 -2.73 -47.38
CA ALA A 1171 -28.46 -1.56 -47.31
C ALA A 1171 -27.03 -2.13 -47.16
N PHE A 1172 -26.02 -1.40 -47.63
CA PHE A 1172 -24.55 -1.61 -47.47
C PHE A 1172 -23.86 -2.75 -48.25
N ILE A 1173 -23.21 -2.39 -49.36
CA ILE A 1173 -21.75 -2.42 -49.54
C ILE A 1173 -21.38 -1.54 -50.77
N ASP A 1174 -20.25 -0.87 -50.66
CA ASP A 1174 -19.70 0.14 -51.58
C ASP A 1174 -19.43 -0.38 -53.02
N ASP A 1175 -19.67 0.52 -53.99
CA ASP A 1175 -19.31 0.48 -55.43
C ASP A 1175 -20.21 -0.35 -56.39
N PRO A 1176 -21.24 0.24 -57.03
CA PRO A 1176 -22.02 -0.44 -58.07
C PRO A 1176 -21.34 -0.30 -59.44
N ARG A 1177 -20.76 -1.39 -59.95
CA ARG A 1177 -20.35 -1.47 -61.36
C ARG A 1177 -21.44 -2.17 -62.18
N PHE A 1178 -22.11 -1.40 -63.03
CA PHE A 1178 -22.93 -1.91 -64.11
C PHE A 1178 -22.04 -2.31 -65.30
N VAL A 1179 -22.16 -3.55 -65.78
CA VAL A 1179 -21.65 -3.95 -67.11
C VAL A 1179 -22.74 -4.70 -67.86
N PHE A 1180 -23.16 -4.13 -68.99
CA PHE A 1180 -23.84 -4.85 -70.07
C PHE A 1180 -22.78 -5.30 -71.07
N SER A 1181 -22.80 -6.54 -71.54
CA SER A 1181 -22.45 -6.83 -72.94
C SER A 1181 -22.86 -8.23 -73.41
N ASN A 1182 -23.23 -8.27 -74.69
CA ASN A 1182 -23.57 -9.41 -75.52
C ASN A 1182 -22.39 -9.68 -76.48
N THR A 1183 -22.08 -10.96 -76.73
CA THR A 1183 -21.15 -11.53 -77.72
C THR A 1183 -19.63 -11.51 -77.44
N GLY A 1184 -19.07 -12.71 -77.21
CA GLY A 1184 -17.98 -13.34 -77.97
C GLY A 1184 -16.55 -12.76 -78.00
N LYS A 1185 -15.64 -13.46 -77.31
CA LYS A 1185 -14.18 -13.66 -77.54
C LYS A 1185 -13.18 -12.48 -77.58
N ASP A 1186 -12.17 -12.63 -76.73
CA ASP A 1186 -10.78 -12.12 -76.72
C ASP A 1186 -10.49 -10.61 -76.69
N ALA A 1187 -10.13 -10.10 -75.49
CA ALA A 1187 -8.86 -9.41 -75.17
C ALA A 1187 -8.98 -8.65 -73.84
N LEU A 1188 -8.32 -9.18 -72.80
CA LEU A 1188 -8.24 -8.59 -71.46
C LEU A 1188 -7.32 -7.35 -71.49
N TRP A 1189 -7.88 -6.15 -71.28
CA TRP A 1189 -7.08 -4.97 -70.93
C TRP A 1189 -7.33 -4.62 -69.47
N ARG A 1190 -6.28 -4.76 -68.65
CA ARG A 1190 -6.24 -4.39 -67.24
C ARG A 1190 -5.97 -2.89 -67.15
N LEU A 1191 -6.82 -2.15 -66.44
CA LEU A 1191 -6.57 -0.75 -66.10
C LEU A 1191 -6.36 -0.67 -64.58
N ASP A 1192 -5.09 -0.59 -64.17
CA ASP A 1192 -4.69 -0.12 -62.85
C ASP A 1192 -4.94 1.38 -62.76
N LEU A 1193 -5.53 1.83 -61.66
CA LEU A 1193 -5.51 3.23 -61.26
C LEU A 1193 -5.07 3.32 -59.80
N ASP A 1194 -3.77 3.56 -59.67
CA ASP A 1194 -3.08 4.05 -58.49
C ASP A 1194 -3.34 5.57 -58.37
N GLU A 1195 -3.44 6.06 -57.13
CA GLU A 1195 -3.58 7.49 -56.84
C GLU A 1195 -2.32 8.26 -57.26
N SER A 1196 -2.44 9.13 -58.27
CA SER A 1196 -1.73 10.41 -58.26
C SER A 1196 -2.41 11.44 -59.18
N ALA A 1197 -2.84 12.54 -58.57
CA ALA A 1197 -3.36 13.75 -59.22
C ALA A 1197 -2.28 14.51 -60.03
N PRO A 1198 -2.54 15.69 -60.63
CA PRO A 1198 -3.75 16.30 -61.21
C PRO A 1198 -3.51 16.81 -62.67
N ALA A 1199 -4.56 17.38 -63.30
CA ALA A 1199 -4.58 18.44 -64.34
C ALA A 1199 -5.58 18.10 -65.45
N GLU A 1200 -6.77 18.66 -65.41
CA GLU A 1200 -7.17 19.95 -66.04
C GLU A 1200 -7.56 19.81 -67.53
N GLU A 1201 -8.80 20.27 -67.79
CA GLU A 1201 -9.31 20.83 -69.06
C GLU A 1201 -9.42 19.93 -70.30
N GLU A 1202 -10.45 19.99 -71.14
CA GLU A 1202 -11.77 20.60 -71.12
C GLU A 1202 -12.45 20.16 -72.44
N LYS A 1203 -13.79 20.09 -72.43
CA LYS A 1203 -14.72 20.36 -73.54
C LYS A 1203 -14.91 19.35 -74.71
N ALA A 1204 -16.09 18.73 -74.60
CA ALA A 1204 -17.24 18.89 -75.51
C ALA A 1204 -17.33 18.02 -76.78
N GLN A 1205 -18.15 16.96 -76.71
CA GLN A 1205 -19.51 16.95 -77.27
C GLN A 1205 -20.34 15.81 -76.70
#